data_AF-A0AAF0WVW4-F1
#
_entry.id   AF-A0AAF0WVW4-F1
#
_cell.length_a   1.000
_cell.length_b   1.000
_cell.length_c   1.000
_cell.angle_alpha   90.00
_cell.angle_beta   90.00
_cell.angle_gamma   90.00
#
_symmetry.space_group_name_H-M   'P 1'
#
loop_
_entity.id
_entity.type
_entity.pdbx_description
1 polymer ?
#
loop_
_entity_poly.entity_id
_entity_poly.type
_entity_poly.pdbx_seq_one_letter_code
_entity_poly.pdbx_strand_id
1 'polypeptide(L)'
;MEEKYAGLREAVDKAEIVDAHAHNIVALHSSVPFLNCFSEATGDALSFAPHTLSFKRCLRDVSELYGSESSLHAVQQYRNSSGLDRISAMCFQAARISTLLIDDGIESDKKLDIEWHNKFVPKTGRILRIERLAEQILDDGSADGIIWTLDTFMRIFLGKLNSYPFIFGLKSIAAYRSGLKINTNVTLEEAQEGLTEVLRAGNPVRITNKHLIDYIFMRSLEVAVSYDLPLQIHTGFGDKDLDLRLCNPLHLRSVLEDKKFSKCRIVLLHASYPFSKEASYLASVYSQVYLDFGLAVPKLSVHGMITSVKELLELAPIKKVMFSTDGCLFPESFYLGSKKARDVVFSVLRDACADGDLSISEALEAVKDIFADNAKQFYKLDAAAKFVSSENGASDHSKLAIENGISPHSSKVATQSSEQDVAFVRMIWVDTSGQHRCRVVQKKRFHDSVKTNGVGLTFASMAMTSAADGPADGTNLSGVGEIRLVPDLSTKCRIPWAKQEEMVLADMYLKPGEAWEYCPREALRRVLKVLKEEFNLEVNAGFENEFFLLKKGLSGGNEEWVPFDTSSYCSTSAFDVASPVLYEIIAALESLNIAVDQLHAESGNGQYEIVLGYTACSDAADNLIFTREIIRAVARKHGLLATFVPKYALGEIGSGSHVHISLSQNGKNVFMASDECSRYGMSKVGEEFMSGVLNHLPSILAFTAPVPNSYDRLQPHMWSGAYLCWGKENKEAPLRTACPPGVPDGLVSNFEIKAIDGCANPYLALSSIIASGIDGLRRHLSLPEPINEDPQDGKLQRLPKSLSESVDALEKDTALEKLIGEKLLLAVKGVRKAEINYYSQNKDAYKNLIHRY
;
A
#
# COMPACT_ATOMS: atom_id res chain seq x y z
N MET A 1 -28.38 9.29 29.01
CA MET A 1 -27.14 9.38 28.20
C MET A 1 -26.79 10.82 27.85
N GLU A 2 -27.76 11.69 27.52
CA GLU A 2 -27.51 13.10 27.17
C GLU A 2 -26.89 13.94 28.31
N GLU A 3 -27.29 13.75 29.57
CA GLU A 3 -26.68 14.48 30.70
C GLU A 3 -25.18 14.20 30.87
N LYS A 4 -24.70 12.99 30.54
CA LYS A 4 -23.30 12.58 30.74
C LYS A 4 -22.33 13.39 29.86
N TYR A 5 -22.77 13.82 28.68
CA TYR A 5 -21.92 14.53 27.70
C TYR A 5 -22.35 15.98 27.47
N ALA A 6 -23.23 16.53 28.33
CA ALA A 6 -23.72 17.90 28.20
C ALA A 6 -22.59 18.94 28.18
N GLY A 7 -21.57 18.76 29.03
CA GLY A 7 -20.39 19.65 29.05
C GLY A 7 -19.57 19.59 27.75
N LEU A 8 -19.47 18.41 27.11
CA LEU A 8 -18.81 18.28 25.82
C LEU A 8 -19.61 18.97 24.71
N ARG A 9 -20.94 18.82 24.70
CA ARG A 9 -21.80 19.53 23.73
C ARG A 9 -21.66 21.04 23.88
N GLU A 10 -21.72 21.55 25.11
CA GLU A 10 -21.56 22.97 25.40
C GLU A 10 -20.20 23.50 24.95
N ALA A 11 -19.12 22.75 25.18
CA ALA A 11 -17.78 23.12 24.73
C ALA A 11 -17.69 23.21 23.20
N VAL A 12 -18.25 22.22 22.50
CA VAL A 12 -18.30 22.22 21.02
C VAL A 12 -19.12 23.39 20.49
N ASP A 13 -20.25 23.74 21.11
CA ASP A 13 -21.10 24.86 20.69
C ASP A 13 -20.44 26.23 20.95
N LYS A 14 -19.62 26.31 21.98
CA LYS A 14 -18.93 27.54 22.38
C LYS A 14 -17.56 27.74 21.73
N ALA A 15 -16.98 26.70 21.14
CA ALA A 15 -15.65 26.78 20.53
C ALA A 15 -15.58 27.88 19.46
N GLU A 16 -14.57 28.74 19.56
CA GLU A 16 -14.19 29.64 18.46
C GLU A 16 -13.41 28.86 17.41
N ILE A 17 -13.60 29.23 16.15
CA ILE A 17 -13.01 28.52 15.01
C ILE A 17 -11.92 29.36 14.37
N VAL A 18 -10.75 28.75 14.19
CA VAL A 18 -9.76 29.18 13.20
C VAL A 18 -10.08 28.45 11.90
N ASP A 19 -10.67 29.17 10.96
CA ASP A 19 -10.99 28.63 9.64
C ASP A 19 -9.74 28.70 8.76
N ALA A 20 -9.00 27.59 8.72
CA ALA A 20 -7.67 27.54 8.14
C ALA A 20 -7.64 27.48 6.60
N HIS A 21 -8.78 27.27 5.95
CA HIS A 21 -8.90 27.24 4.49
C HIS A 21 -10.32 27.59 4.04
N ALA A 22 -10.43 28.67 3.30
CA ALA A 22 -11.65 29.09 2.62
C ALA A 22 -11.30 29.92 1.38
N HIS A 23 -12.32 30.44 0.72
CA HIS A 23 -12.23 31.22 -0.51
C HIS A 23 -13.08 32.49 -0.41
N ASN A 24 -12.86 33.41 -1.34
CA ASN A 24 -13.56 34.69 -1.35
C ASN A 24 -15.08 34.53 -1.57
N ILE A 25 -15.83 35.44 -0.98
CA ILE A 25 -17.25 35.66 -1.26
C ILE A 25 -17.42 36.48 -2.54
N VAL A 26 -18.49 36.22 -3.30
CA VAL A 26 -18.90 37.04 -4.44
C VAL A 26 -20.00 38.02 -4.06
N ALA A 27 -20.09 39.14 -4.78
CA ALA A 27 -21.17 40.11 -4.60
C ALA A 27 -22.55 39.48 -4.90
N LEU A 28 -23.62 39.99 -4.27
CA LEU A 28 -25.00 39.47 -4.42
C LEU A 28 -25.51 39.37 -5.88
N HIS A 29 -24.98 40.21 -6.76
CA HIS A 29 -25.38 40.31 -8.16
C HIS A 29 -24.43 39.54 -9.09
N SER A 30 -23.59 38.66 -8.54
CA SER A 30 -22.77 37.71 -9.29
C SER A 30 -23.64 36.79 -10.15
N SER A 31 -23.08 36.36 -11.28
CA SER A 31 -23.69 35.40 -12.19
C SER A 31 -23.69 33.96 -11.66
N VAL A 32 -22.91 33.69 -10.60
CA VAL A 32 -22.82 32.35 -10.00
C VAL A 32 -24.17 31.94 -9.39
N PRO A 33 -24.73 30.78 -9.78
CA PRO A 33 -25.94 30.26 -9.17
C PRO A 33 -25.78 30.03 -7.67
N PHE A 34 -26.73 30.50 -6.86
CA PHE A 34 -26.71 30.24 -5.41
C PHE A 34 -26.71 28.74 -5.06
N LEU A 35 -27.17 27.88 -5.97
CA LEU A 35 -27.14 26.44 -5.80
C LEU A 35 -25.70 25.89 -5.60
N ASN A 36 -24.67 26.60 -6.09
CA ASN A 36 -23.27 26.27 -5.84
C ASN A 36 -22.85 26.41 -4.37
N CYS A 37 -23.61 27.10 -3.53
CA CYS A 37 -23.43 27.05 -2.07
C CYS A 37 -23.53 25.60 -1.54
N PHE A 38 -24.35 24.77 -2.19
CA PHE A 38 -24.64 23.41 -1.74
C PHE A 38 -23.92 22.33 -2.55
N SER A 39 -23.34 22.65 -3.71
CA SER A 39 -22.76 21.65 -4.63
C SER A 39 -21.57 22.19 -5.40
N GLU A 40 -20.58 21.33 -5.63
CA GLU A 40 -19.45 21.59 -6.53
C GLU A 40 -19.79 21.29 -8.00
N ALA A 41 -21.00 20.78 -8.27
CA ALA A 41 -21.43 20.49 -9.63
C ALA A 41 -21.56 21.78 -10.46
N THR A 42 -21.29 21.66 -11.76
CA THR A 42 -21.47 22.73 -12.75
C THR A 42 -22.28 22.21 -13.94
N GLY A 43 -22.83 23.12 -14.74
CA GLY A 43 -23.66 22.76 -15.90
C GLY A 43 -24.89 21.94 -15.51
N ASP A 44 -25.28 20.99 -16.36
CA ASP A 44 -26.50 20.18 -16.17
C ASP A 44 -26.49 19.38 -14.87
N ALA A 45 -25.32 18.94 -14.40
CA ALA A 45 -25.17 18.22 -13.14
C ALA A 45 -25.65 19.04 -11.93
N LEU A 46 -25.49 20.37 -11.97
CA LEU A 46 -25.93 21.26 -10.89
C LEU A 46 -27.45 21.22 -10.70
N SER A 47 -28.23 20.96 -11.75
CA SER A 47 -29.69 20.85 -11.66
C SER A 47 -30.15 19.70 -10.75
N PHE A 48 -29.30 18.69 -10.53
CA PHE A 48 -29.59 17.56 -9.65
C PHE A 48 -29.21 17.82 -8.19
N ALA A 49 -28.43 18.87 -7.89
CA ALA A 49 -28.03 19.22 -6.53
C ALA A 49 -29.21 19.29 -5.52
N PRO A 50 -30.42 19.81 -5.88
CA PRO A 50 -31.57 19.88 -4.98
C PRO A 50 -32.09 18.53 -4.49
N HIS A 51 -31.69 17.43 -5.13
CA HIS A 51 -32.09 16.06 -4.80
C HIS A 51 -31.09 15.36 -3.87
N THR A 52 -29.97 16.00 -3.53
CA THR A 52 -28.96 15.41 -2.65
C THR A 52 -29.34 15.54 -1.17
N LEU A 53 -28.89 14.59 -0.34
CA LEU A 53 -29.06 14.65 1.12
C LEU A 53 -28.40 15.89 1.73
N SER A 54 -27.25 16.28 1.21
CA SER A 54 -26.52 17.47 1.65
C SER A 54 -27.34 18.74 1.41
N PHE A 55 -27.85 18.93 0.19
CA PHE A 55 -28.71 20.07 -0.13
C PHE A 55 -29.92 20.15 0.80
N LYS A 56 -30.69 19.06 0.96
CA LYS A 56 -31.92 19.08 1.78
C LYS A 56 -31.63 19.45 3.23
N ARG A 57 -30.51 18.97 3.79
CA ARG A 57 -30.08 19.29 5.15
C ARG A 57 -29.63 20.74 5.27
N CYS A 58 -28.70 21.16 4.41
CA CYS A 58 -28.12 22.49 4.45
C CYS A 58 -29.17 23.58 4.16
N LEU A 59 -30.14 23.33 3.27
CA LEU A 59 -31.24 24.24 3.04
C LEU A 59 -32.07 24.47 4.31
N ARG A 60 -32.38 23.41 5.07
CA ARG A 60 -33.07 23.54 6.37
C ARG A 60 -32.26 24.37 7.36
N ASP A 61 -30.95 24.12 7.44
CA ASP A 61 -30.07 24.86 8.35
C ASP A 61 -30.01 26.36 8.02
N VAL A 62 -29.91 26.71 6.73
CA VAL A 62 -29.93 28.11 6.28
C VAL A 62 -31.31 28.75 6.50
N SER A 63 -32.38 28.01 6.23
CA SER A 63 -33.75 28.51 6.42
C SER A 63 -34.03 28.77 7.91
N GLU A 64 -33.54 27.90 8.79
CA GLU A 64 -33.60 28.08 10.25
C GLU A 64 -32.80 29.32 10.67
N LEU A 65 -31.57 29.50 10.16
CA LEU A 65 -30.75 30.68 10.45
C LEU A 65 -31.46 31.99 10.04
N TYR A 66 -32.22 31.97 8.94
CA TYR A 66 -32.93 33.14 8.43
C TYR A 66 -34.35 33.29 8.96
N GLY A 67 -34.88 32.29 9.67
CA GLY A 67 -36.30 32.25 10.05
C GLY A 67 -37.24 32.23 8.83
N SER A 68 -36.81 31.62 7.71
CA SER A 68 -37.58 31.54 6.47
C SER A 68 -38.23 30.17 6.28
N GLU A 69 -39.18 30.08 5.34
CA GLU A 69 -39.68 28.79 4.87
C GLU A 69 -38.52 27.95 4.31
N SER A 70 -38.59 26.62 4.48
CA SER A 70 -37.57 25.70 4.00
C SER A 70 -37.67 25.43 2.49
N SER A 71 -37.45 26.47 1.69
CA SER A 71 -37.42 26.41 0.23
C SER A 71 -36.27 27.25 -0.33
N LEU A 72 -35.70 26.82 -1.46
CA LEU A 72 -34.61 27.56 -2.11
C LEU A 72 -35.06 28.98 -2.50
N HIS A 73 -36.31 29.11 -2.94
CA HIS A 73 -36.91 30.38 -3.30
C HIS A 73 -37.01 31.34 -2.10
N ALA A 74 -37.51 30.88 -0.95
CA ALA A 74 -37.62 31.70 0.25
C ALA A 74 -36.25 32.16 0.76
N VAL A 75 -35.25 31.26 0.74
CA VAL A 75 -33.87 31.62 1.11
C VAL A 75 -33.30 32.66 0.15
N GLN A 76 -33.46 32.49 -1.16
CA GLN A 76 -33.01 33.48 -2.16
C GLN A 76 -33.72 34.83 -2.02
N GLN A 77 -35.01 34.83 -1.72
CA GLN A 77 -35.77 36.06 -1.48
C GLN A 77 -35.28 36.77 -0.22
N TYR A 78 -35.03 36.03 0.87
CA TYR A 78 -34.42 36.58 2.07
C TYR A 78 -33.05 37.19 1.77
N ARG A 79 -32.21 36.48 1.00
CA ARG A 79 -30.90 36.96 0.59
C ARG A 79 -30.99 38.29 -0.18
N ASN A 80 -31.89 38.36 -1.16
CA ASN A 80 -32.06 39.54 -2.00
C ASN A 80 -32.59 40.75 -1.20
N SER A 81 -33.46 40.52 -0.22
CA SER A 81 -34.05 41.58 0.60
C SER A 81 -33.14 42.06 1.74
N SER A 82 -32.28 41.18 2.28
CA SER A 82 -31.44 41.48 3.45
C SER A 82 -30.13 42.20 3.11
N GLY A 83 -29.59 41.95 1.92
CA GLY A 83 -28.29 42.47 1.52
C GLY A 83 -27.11 41.63 2.06
N LEU A 84 -25.96 41.73 1.37
CA LEU A 84 -24.82 40.85 1.59
C LEU A 84 -24.20 41.05 2.98
N ASP A 85 -24.01 42.31 3.40
CA ASP A 85 -23.37 42.62 4.69
C ASP A 85 -24.17 42.03 5.87
N ARG A 86 -25.50 42.08 5.83
CA ARG A 86 -26.36 41.51 6.88
C ARG A 86 -26.28 39.98 6.90
N ILE A 87 -26.32 39.35 5.72
CA ILE A 87 -26.22 37.90 5.58
C ILE A 87 -24.86 37.41 6.08
N SER A 88 -23.78 38.08 5.67
CA SER A 88 -22.43 37.77 6.14
C SER A 88 -22.32 37.91 7.65
N ALA A 89 -22.79 39.02 8.22
CA ALA A 89 -22.78 39.20 9.67
C ALA A 89 -23.50 38.04 10.40
N MET A 90 -24.69 37.65 9.93
CA MET A 90 -25.43 36.52 10.50
C MET A 90 -24.67 35.20 10.38
N CYS A 91 -24.15 34.87 9.19
CA CYS A 91 -23.45 33.61 8.94
C CYS A 91 -22.14 33.50 9.73
N PHE A 92 -21.29 34.54 9.70
CA PHE A 92 -20.01 34.54 10.42
C PHE A 92 -20.20 34.56 11.94
N GLN A 93 -21.19 35.31 12.45
CA GLN A 93 -21.52 35.29 13.88
C GLN A 93 -22.00 33.91 14.33
N ALA A 94 -22.86 33.26 13.55
CA ALA A 94 -23.34 31.91 13.84
C ALA A 94 -22.23 30.85 13.71
N ALA A 95 -21.27 31.06 12.78
CA ALA A 95 -20.11 30.19 12.61
C ALA A 95 -19.09 30.33 13.76
N ARG A 96 -19.02 31.50 14.41
CA ARG A 96 -18.03 31.87 15.45
C ARG A 96 -16.58 31.74 14.96
N ILE A 97 -16.33 32.24 13.75
CA ILE A 97 -14.98 32.26 13.16
C ILE A 97 -14.21 33.44 13.75
N SER A 98 -13.06 33.16 14.39
CA SER A 98 -12.18 34.17 14.98
C SER A 98 -10.98 34.50 14.09
N THR A 99 -10.59 33.60 13.19
CA THR A 99 -9.58 33.83 12.17
C THR A 99 -9.98 33.12 10.88
N LEU A 100 -9.79 33.77 9.73
CA LEU A 100 -10.13 33.26 8.42
C LEU A 100 -8.94 33.32 7.46
N LEU A 101 -8.45 32.18 7.00
CA LEU A 101 -7.37 32.09 6.00
C LEU A 101 -7.98 31.80 4.61
N ILE A 102 -7.74 32.71 3.66
CA ILE A 102 -8.40 32.73 2.36
C ILE A 102 -7.39 32.41 1.25
N ASP A 103 -7.68 31.36 0.49
CA ASP A 103 -7.11 31.11 -0.84
C ASP A 103 -7.92 31.90 -1.88
N ASP A 104 -7.30 32.97 -2.38
CA ASP A 104 -7.88 33.90 -3.36
C ASP A 104 -7.64 33.50 -4.83
N GLY A 105 -7.10 32.31 -5.07
CA GLY A 105 -6.77 31.79 -6.40
C GLY A 105 -7.95 31.25 -7.21
N ILE A 106 -9.18 31.23 -6.68
CA ILE A 106 -10.38 30.88 -7.44
C ILE A 106 -10.86 32.11 -8.22
N GLU A 107 -11.01 31.96 -9.54
CA GLU A 107 -11.61 32.97 -10.41
C GLU A 107 -13.14 32.89 -10.36
N SER A 108 -13.79 34.02 -10.16
CA SER A 108 -15.25 34.15 -10.18
C SER A 108 -15.64 35.59 -10.47
N ASP A 109 -16.81 35.79 -11.07
CA ASP A 109 -17.29 37.13 -11.34
C ASP A 109 -17.66 37.86 -10.05
N LYS A 110 -17.23 39.12 -9.93
CA LYS A 110 -17.55 39.99 -8.78
C LYS A 110 -17.09 39.41 -7.43
N LYS A 111 -15.98 38.68 -7.46
CA LYS A 111 -15.21 38.27 -6.27
C LYS A 111 -14.85 39.50 -5.44
N LEU A 112 -15.04 39.41 -4.13
CA LEU A 112 -14.67 40.45 -3.18
C LEU A 112 -13.29 40.19 -2.61
N ASP A 113 -12.50 41.24 -2.41
CA ASP A 113 -11.14 41.12 -1.88
C ASP A 113 -11.11 40.57 -0.44
N ILE A 114 -9.96 40.04 -0.03
CA ILE A 114 -9.75 39.45 1.31
C ILE A 114 -10.12 40.47 2.39
N GLU A 115 -9.74 41.73 2.21
CA GLU A 115 -9.93 42.83 3.15
C GLU A 115 -11.42 43.10 3.44
N TRP A 116 -12.32 42.77 2.51
CA TRP A 116 -13.76 42.91 2.73
C TRP A 116 -14.25 42.03 3.88
N HIS A 117 -13.62 40.87 4.11
CA HIS A 117 -14.00 39.91 5.14
C HIS A 117 -13.64 40.39 6.55
N ASN A 118 -12.74 41.38 6.70
CA ASN A 118 -12.38 42.00 7.99
C ASN A 118 -13.57 42.68 8.69
N LYS A 119 -14.66 42.97 7.96
CA LYS A 119 -15.91 43.47 8.54
C LYS A 119 -16.57 42.47 9.50
N PHE A 120 -16.34 41.17 9.31
CA PHE A 120 -17.08 40.10 9.97
C PHE A 120 -16.20 39.16 10.80
N VAL A 121 -14.90 39.09 10.49
CA VAL A 121 -13.93 38.24 11.19
C VAL A 121 -12.81 39.11 11.74
N PRO A 122 -12.38 38.93 13.01
CA PRO A 122 -11.34 39.75 13.63
C PRO A 122 -9.99 39.73 12.90
N LYS A 123 -9.68 38.62 12.23
CA LYS A 123 -8.40 38.41 11.55
C LYS A 123 -8.60 37.64 10.25
N THR A 124 -8.14 38.21 9.14
CA THR A 124 -8.04 37.51 7.86
C THR A 124 -6.58 37.31 7.47
N GLY A 125 -6.27 36.24 6.74
CA GLY A 125 -4.95 35.98 6.19
C GLY A 125 -5.02 35.39 4.79
N ARG A 126 -3.98 35.60 3.97
CA ARG A 126 -3.91 35.02 2.62
C ARG A 126 -3.20 33.67 2.62
N ILE A 127 -3.75 32.71 1.89
CA ILE A 127 -3.08 31.50 1.41
C ILE A 127 -2.87 31.66 -0.09
N LEU A 128 -1.63 31.52 -0.55
CA LEU A 128 -1.30 31.79 -1.94
C LEU A 128 -1.31 30.51 -2.78
N ARG A 129 -2.19 30.45 -3.79
CA ARG A 129 -2.28 29.32 -4.72
C ARG A 129 -1.16 29.37 -5.77
N ILE A 130 -0.25 28.41 -5.72
CA ILE A 130 1.01 28.45 -6.49
C ILE A 130 0.79 28.29 -8.00
N GLU A 131 -0.14 27.42 -8.41
CA GLU A 131 -0.40 27.18 -9.84
C GLU A 131 -1.08 28.39 -10.48
N ARG A 132 -2.00 29.05 -9.75
CA ARG A 132 -2.67 30.27 -10.27
C ARG A 132 -1.68 31.42 -10.40
N LEU A 133 -0.79 31.60 -9.42
CA LEU A 133 0.27 32.61 -9.52
C LEU A 133 1.18 32.35 -10.73
N ALA A 134 1.55 31.09 -10.96
CA ALA A 134 2.35 30.71 -12.12
C ALA A 134 1.64 31.03 -13.45
N GLU A 135 0.36 30.67 -13.57
CA GLU A 135 -0.47 30.99 -14.74
C GLU A 135 -0.57 32.50 -14.99
N GLN A 136 -0.85 33.29 -13.94
CA GLN A 136 -0.94 34.76 -14.04
C GLN A 136 0.37 35.39 -14.52
N ILE A 137 1.52 34.92 -14.02
CA ILE A 137 2.83 35.43 -14.46
C ILE A 137 3.03 35.21 -15.95
N LEU A 138 2.67 34.02 -16.46
CA LEU A 138 2.82 33.68 -17.87
C LEU A 138 1.88 34.52 -18.75
N ASP A 139 0.61 34.65 -18.34
CA ASP A 139 -0.39 35.50 -19.02
C ASP A 139 0.06 36.97 -19.08
N ASP A 140 0.47 37.55 -17.94
CA ASP A 140 0.89 38.96 -17.84
C ASP A 140 2.10 39.24 -18.74
N GLY A 141 3.15 38.42 -18.66
CA GLY A 141 4.35 38.65 -19.46
C GLY A 141 4.15 38.38 -20.96
N SER A 142 3.17 37.57 -21.35
CA SER A 142 2.76 37.46 -22.75
C SER A 142 2.13 38.76 -23.26
N ALA A 143 1.40 39.50 -22.42
CA ALA A 143 0.89 40.83 -22.77
C ALA A 143 2.02 41.88 -22.86
N ASP A 144 3.06 41.74 -22.03
CA ASP A 144 4.24 42.62 -22.01
C ASP A 144 5.32 42.27 -23.06
N GLY A 145 5.08 41.26 -23.91
CA GLY A 145 6.01 40.85 -24.97
C GLY A 145 7.27 40.13 -24.48
N ILE A 146 7.24 39.55 -23.27
CA ILE A 146 8.35 38.79 -22.69
C ILE A 146 8.51 37.46 -23.44
N ILE A 147 9.76 37.13 -23.79
CA ILE A 147 10.11 35.80 -24.32
C ILE A 147 10.34 34.86 -23.15
N TRP A 148 9.49 33.84 -23.02
CA TRP A 148 9.55 32.90 -21.92
C TRP A 148 10.61 31.81 -22.11
N THR A 149 11.56 31.77 -21.17
CA THR A 149 12.41 30.61 -20.88
C THR A 149 12.12 30.13 -19.46
N LEU A 150 12.47 28.89 -19.14
CA LEU A 150 12.32 28.35 -17.79
C LEU A 150 13.07 29.23 -16.78
N ASP A 151 14.27 29.68 -17.10
CA ASP A 151 15.05 30.58 -16.24
C ASP A 151 14.32 31.92 -15.98
N THR A 152 13.83 32.56 -17.05
CA THR A 152 13.11 33.85 -16.93
C THR A 152 11.83 33.68 -16.13
N PHE A 153 11.06 32.62 -16.42
CA PHE A 153 9.84 32.29 -15.71
C PHE A 153 10.12 32.03 -14.22
N MET A 154 11.06 31.14 -13.91
CA MET A 154 11.37 30.76 -12.53
C MET A 154 11.94 31.93 -11.73
N ARG A 155 12.76 32.78 -12.33
CA ARG A 155 13.25 34.01 -11.69
C ARG A 155 12.11 34.94 -11.29
N ILE A 156 11.12 35.14 -12.16
CA ILE A 156 9.96 35.99 -11.87
C ILE A 156 9.02 35.30 -10.86
N PHE A 157 8.75 34.02 -11.03
CA PHE A 157 7.89 33.22 -10.15
C PHE A 157 8.44 33.18 -8.72
N LEU A 158 9.70 32.79 -8.54
CA LEU A 158 10.36 32.78 -7.22
C LEU A 158 10.53 34.20 -6.67
N GLY A 159 10.80 35.18 -7.53
CA GLY A 159 10.82 36.59 -7.15
C GLY A 159 9.49 37.02 -6.52
N LYS A 160 8.36 36.77 -7.20
CA LYS A 160 7.01 37.06 -6.66
C LYS A 160 6.74 36.25 -5.39
N LEU A 161 7.01 34.95 -5.38
CA LEU A 161 6.78 34.09 -4.22
C LEU A 161 7.55 34.57 -2.97
N ASN A 162 8.79 35.05 -3.14
CA ASN A 162 9.64 35.58 -2.06
C ASN A 162 9.28 37.00 -1.62
N SER A 163 8.61 37.77 -2.47
CA SER A 163 8.28 39.19 -2.25
C SER A 163 6.81 39.41 -1.90
N TYR A 164 5.99 38.36 -1.90
CA TYR A 164 4.58 38.46 -1.56
C TYR A 164 4.43 38.96 -0.11
N PRO A 165 3.84 40.14 0.09
CA PRO A 165 3.66 40.67 1.44
C PRO A 165 2.67 39.79 2.21
N PHE A 166 3.08 39.35 3.41
CA PHE A 166 2.21 38.81 4.47
C PHE A 166 1.24 37.68 4.04
N ILE A 167 1.77 36.56 3.56
CA ILE A 167 1.01 35.30 3.40
C ILE A 167 1.18 34.39 4.63
N PHE A 168 0.17 33.59 4.94
CA PHE A 168 0.19 32.61 6.03
C PHE A 168 0.56 31.19 5.57
N GLY A 169 0.55 30.95 4.26
CA GLY A 169 0.91 29.67 3.68
C GLY A 169 0.72 29.65 2.16
N LEU A 170 1.12 28.54 1.57
CA LEU A 170 0.93 28.23 0.16
C LEU A 170 -0.20 27.20 0.01
N LYS A 171 -0.84 27.16 -1.16
CA LYS A 171 -1.75 26.08 -1.57
C LYS A 171 -1.30 25.53 -2.91
N SER A 172 -1.29 24.21 -3.02
CA SER A 172 -1.17 23.51 -4.30
C SER A 172 -2.48 22.83 -4.69
N ILE A 173 -2.81 22.97 -5.97
CA ILE A 173 -3.89 22.26 -6.66
C ILE A 173 -3.35 21.25 -7.69
N ALA A 174 -2.13 20.73 -7.51
CA ALA A 174 -1.55 19.70 -8.39
C ALA A 174 -2.47 18.48 -8.59
N ALA A 175 -3.28 18.14 -7.57
CA ALA A 175 -4.31 17.11 -7.63
C ALA A 175 -5.35 17.34 -8.75
N TYR A 176 -5.75 18.59 -9.01
CA TYR A 176 -6.67 18.95 -10.11
C TYR A 176 -6.01 18.93 -11.48
N ARG A 177 -4.67 18.84 -11.55
CA ARG A 177 -3.93 19.03 -12.79
C ARG A 177 -3.25 17.72 -13.22
N SER A 178 -2.07 17.43 -12.71
CA SER A 178 -1.27 16.26 -13.10
C SER A 178 -1.27 15.14 -12.06
N GLY A 179 -1.95 15.34 -10.92
CA GLY A 179 -2.03 14.37 -9.84
C GLY A 179 -0.94 14.51 -8.77
N LEU A 180 -1.13 13.80 -7.67
CA LEU A 180 -0.26 13.89 -6.48
C LEU A 180 1.03 13.06 -6.56
N LYS A 181 1.25 12.31 -7.64
CA LYS A 181 2.48 11.53 -7.86
C LYS A 181 3.59 12.45 -8.36
N ILE A 182 4.09 13.33 -7.49
CA ILE A 182 5.09 14.33 -7.84
C ILE A 182 6.45 13.67 -8.09
N ASN A 183 7.03 13.93 -9.26
CA ASN A 183 8.42 13.57 -9.58
C ASN A 183 9.37 14.57 -8.92
N THR A 184 10.17 14.10 -7.96
CA THR A 184 11.13 14.95 -7.22
C THR A 184 12.45 15.21 -7.96
N ASN A 185 12.63 14.60 -9.14
CA ASN A 185 13.85 14.62 -9.94
C ASN A 185 13.65 15.19 -11.36
N VAL A 186 12.64 16.04 -11.56
CA VAL A 186 12.41 16.69 -12.87
C VAL A 186 13.66 17.50 -13.27
N THR A 187 14.17 17.22 -14.46
CA THR A 187 15.31 17.91 -15.04
C THR A 187 14.92 19.29 -15.58
N LEU A 188 15.90 20.18 -15.76
CA LEU A 188 15.66 21.50 -16.35
C LEU A 188 15.14 21.40 -17.79
N GLU A 189 15.56 20.38 -18.53
CA GLU A 189 15.13 20.13 -19.90
C GLU A 189 13.65 19.73 -19.95
N GLU A 190 13.23 18.74 -19.17
CA GLU A 190 11.82 18.32 -19.07
C GLU A 190 10.90 19.48 -18.64
N ALA A 191 11.33 20.30 -17.67
CA ALA A 191 10.56 21.46 -17.24
C ALA A 191 10.49 22.56 -18.31
N GLN A 192 11.56 22.77 -19.08
CA GLN A 192 11.59 23.73 -20.20
C GLN A 192 10.71 23.27 -21.36
N GLU A 193 10.69 21.98 -21.67
CA GLU A 193 9.79 21.39 -22.64
C GLU A 193 8.33 21.54 -22.20
N GLY A 194 8.04 21.23 -20.93
CA GLY A 194 6.71 21.42 -20.35
C GLY A 194 6.22 22.86 -20.40
N LEU A 195 7.09 23.84 -20.10
CA LEU A 195 6.78 25.26 -20.27
C LEU A 195 6.46 25.60 -21.72
N THR A 196 7.23 25.07 -22.66
CA THR A 196 7.03 25.31 -24.09
C THR A 196 5.67 24.75 -24.55
N GLU A 197 5.30 23.56 -24.08
CA GLU A 197 4.00 22.95 -24.39
C GLU A 197 2.84 23.79 -23.84
N VAL A 198 2.93 24.23 -22.58
CA VAL A 198 1.92 25.08 -21.95
C VAL A 198 1.72 26.38 -22.72
N LEU A 199 2.80 27.03 -23.14
CA LEU A 199 2.73 28.28 -23.91
C LEU A 199 2.13 28.08 -25.31
N ARG A 200 2.34 26.91 -25.94
CA ARG A 200 1.72 26.58 -27.24
C ARG A 200 0.21 26.39 -27.15
N ALA A 201 -0.33 26.02 -25.98
CA ALA A 201 -1.77 25.87 -25.78
C ALA A 201 -2.53 27.22 -25.87
N GLY A 202 -1.82 28.34 -25.72
CA GLY A 202 -2.37 29.69 -25.85
C GLY A 202 -2.94 30.26 -24.55
N ASN A 203 -3.54 31.45 -24.66
CA ASN A 203 -4.07 32.20 -23.53
C ASN A 203 -5.61 32.03 -23.41
N PRO A 204 -6.19 32.04 -22.19
CA PRO A 204 -5.49 32.15 -20.91
C PRO A 204 -4.66 30.89 -20.60
N VAL A 205 -3.47 31.10 -20.07
CA VAL A 205 -2.54 30.01 -19.78
C VAL A 205 -3.14 29.11 -18.73
N ARG A 206 -3.18 27.81 -19.04
CA ARG A 206 -3.57 26.76 -18.11
C ARG A 206 -2.45 25.74 -18.00
N ILE A 207 -1.82 25.67 -16.83
CA ILE A 207 -0.71 24.73 -16.61
C ILE A 207 -1.29 23.33 -16.36
N THR A 208 -1.04 22.42 -17.30
CA THR A 208 -1.46 21.01 -17.24
C THR A 208 -0.31 20.02 -17.45
N ASN A 209 0.81 20.46 -18.04
CA ASN A 209 1.97 19.60 -18.25
C ASN A 209 2.57 19.14 -16.90
N LYS A 210 2.71 17.82 -16.75
CA LYS A 210 3.14 17.20 -15.50
C LYS A 210 4.54 17.62 -15.04
N HIS A 211 5.52 17.65 -15.95
CA HIS A 211 6.89 17.99 -15.59
C HIS A 211 6.98 19.43 -15.08
N LEU A 212 6.27 20.36 -15.73
CA LEU A 212 6.24 21.75 -15.27
C LEU A 212 5.54 21.90 -13.91
N ILE A 213 4.41 21.21 -13.70
CA ILE A 213 3.70 21.24 -12.41
C ILE A 213 4.58 20.70 -11.29
N ASP A 214 5.16 19.51 -11.49
CA ASP A 214 6.03 18.87 -10.51
C ASP A 214 7.24 19.78 -10.20
N TYR A 215 7.81 20.43 -11.22
CA TYR A 215 8.90 21.38 -11.05
C TYR A 215 8.50 22.63 -10.25
N ILE A 216 7.37 23.27 -10.58
CA ILE A 216 6.83 24.44 -9.84
C ILE A 216 6.52 24.07 -8.39
N PHE A 217 5.89 22.90 -8.18
CA PHE A 217 5.56 22.38 -6.86
C PHE A 217 6.81 22.22 -6.00
N MET A 218 7.84 21.58 -6.55
CA MET A 218 9.12 21.36 -5.88
C MET A 218 9.84 22.66 -5.53
N ARG A 219 9.86 23.62 -6.46
CA ARG A 219 10.46 24.96 -6.23
C ARG A 219 9.68 25.77 -5.19
N SER A 220 8.36 25.62 -5.17
CA SER A 220 7.52 26.24 -4.16
C SER A 220 7.74 25.64 -2.76
N LEU A 221 7.97 24.31 -2.69
CA LEU A 221 8.34 23.64 -1.45
C LEU A 221 9.71 24.10 -0.91
N GLU A 222 10.69 24.35 -1.78
CA GLU A 222 11.98 24.91 -1.38
C GLU A 222 11.79 26.28 -0.70
N VAL A 223 10.97 27.15 -1.29
CA VAL A 223 10.60 28.45 -0.68
C VAL A 223 9.84 28.25 0.63
N ALA A 224 8.88 27.33 0.67
CA ALA A 224 8.14 27.03 1.89
C ALA A 224 9.07 26.60 3.05
N VAL A 225 10.08 25.79 2.78
CA VAL A 225 11.11 25.40 3.76
C VAL A 225 11.97 26.60 4.17
N SER A 226 12.44 27.40 3.21
CA SER A 226 13.32 28.55 3.48
C SER A 226 12.67 29.63 4.34
N TYR A 227 11.37 29.86 4.15
CA TYR A 227 10.61 30.88 4.89
C TYR A 227 9.76 30.30 6.02
N ASP A 228 9.83 28.99 6.26
CA ASP A 228 9.00 28.26 7.22
C ASP A 228 7.49 28.57 7.03
N LEU A 229 7.05 28.54 5.78
CA LEU A 229 5.65 28.66 5.40
C LEU A 229 5.03 27.26 5.29
N PRO A 230 3.79 27.07 5.77
CA PRO A 230 3.08 25.83 5.55
C PRO A 230 2.57 25.72 4.10
N LEU A 231 2.43 24.49 3.60
CA LEU A 231 1.81 24.18 2.32
C LEU A 231 0.52 23.37 2.55
N GLN A 232 -0.58 23.91 2.05
CA GLN A 232 -1.85 23.20 1.90
C GLN A 232 -1.84 22.42 0.58
N ILE A 233 -2.25 21.16 0.61
CA ILE A 233 -2.36 20.33 -0.58
C ILE A 233 -3.80 19.86 -0.71
N HIS A 234 -4.42 20.13 -1.86
CA HIS A 234 -5.72 19.55 -2.18
C HIS A 234 -5.60 18.03 -2.31
N THR A 235 -6.47 17.27 -1.66
CA THR A 235 -6.50 15.81 -1.77
C THR A 235 -7.94 15.29 -1.76
N GLY A 236 -8.15 14.08 -2.28
CA GLY A 236 -9.50 13.51 -2.38
C GLY A 236 -10.36 14.19 -3.46
N PHE A 237 -11.67 14.24 -3.21
CA PHE A 237 -12.67 14.70 -4.17
C PHE A 237 -12.69 16.22 -4.38
N GLY A 238 -13.43 16.63 -5.40
CA GLY A 238 -13.59 18.01 -5.84
C GLY A 238 -14.57 18.10 -7.01
N ASP A 239 -14.51 19.20 -7.76
CA ASP A 239 -15.35 19.40 -8.95
C ASP A 239 -14.95 18.51 -10.16
N LYS A 240 -15.62 18.70 -11.30
CA LYS A 240 -15.46 17.88 -12.51
C LYS A 240 -14.06 17.91 -13.14
N ASP A 241 -13.24 18.91 -12.82
CA ASP A 241 -11.89 19.09 -13.37
C ASP A 241 -10.89 18.14 -12.69
N LEU A 242 -11.26 17.55 -11.56
CA LEU A 242 -10.43 16.65 -10.77
C LEU A 242 -10.61 15.18 -11.21
N ASP A 243 -9.49 14.49 -11.44
CA ASP A 243 -9.48 13.03 -11.57
C ASP A 243 -9.19 12.38 -10.21
N LEU A 244 -10.24 11.87 -9.57
CA LEU A 244 -10.16 11.32 -8.21
C LEU A 244 -9.10 10.22 -8.06
N ARG A 245 -8.80 9.48 -9.14
CA ARG A 245 -7.79 8.41 -9.14
C ARG A 245 -6.39 8.94 -8.86
N LEU A 246 -6.13 10.21 -9.22
CA LEU A 246 -4.83 10.86 -9.08
C LEU A 246 -4.67 11.65 -7.77
N CYS A 247 -5.72 11.68 -6.94
CA CYS A 247 -5.82 12.51 -5.75
C CYS A 247 -5.62 11.74 -4.44
N ASN A 248 -5.18 10.47 -4.51
CA ASN A 248 -4.81 9.69 -3.33
C ASN A 248 -3.55 10.29 -2.68
N PRO A 249 -3.60 10.66 -1.39
CA PRO A 249 -2.48 11.31 -0.72
C PRO A 249 -1.23 10.42 -0.58
N LEU A 250 -1.34 9.08 -0.69
CA LEU A 250 -0.17 8.18 -0.68
C LEU A 250 0.81 8.45 -1.82
N HIS A 251 0.36 9.08 -2.90
CA HIS A 251 1.25 9.47 -3.99
C HIS A 251 2.28 10.52 -3.60
N LEU A 252 2.07 11.26 -2.50
CA LEU A 252 3.00 12.25 -1.98
C LEU A 252 4.20 11.64 -1.25
N ARG A 253 4.28 10.31 -1.07
CA ARG A 253 5.39 9.67 -0.33
C ARG A 253 6.76 10.06 -0.87
N SER A 254 6.94 10.19 -2.19
CA SER A 254 8.21 10.65 -2.79
C SER A 254 8.62 12.02 -2.27
N VAL A 255 7.67 12.94 -2.10
CA VAL A 255 7.88 14.29 -1.55
C VAL A 255 8.15 14.23 -0.05
N LEU A 256 7.36 13.45 0.69
CA LEU A 256 7.45 13.35 2.15
C LEU A 256 8.74 12.65 2.62
N GLU A 257 9.27 11.73 1.83
CA GLU A 257 10.51 10.99 2.09
C GLU A 257 11.76 11.73 1.54
N ASP A 258 11.58 12.77 0.71
CA ASP A 258 12.69 13.61 0.27
C ASP A 258 13.19 14.49 1.42
N LYS A 259 14.45 14.29 1.79
CA LYS A 259 15.10 14.99 2.90
C LYS A 259 15.06 16.52 2.75
N LYS A 260 15.01 17.05 1.51
CA LYS A 260 14.90 18.49 1.24
C LYS A 260 13.66 19.10 1.89
N PHE A 261 12.56 18.34 1.98
CA PHE A 261 11.26 18.83 2.43
C PHE A 261 10.83 18.26 3.78
N SER A 262 11.69 17.52 4.46
CA SER A 262 11.42 16.92 5.78
C SER A 262 10.99 17.94 6.86
N LYS A 263 11.30 19.23 6.69
CA LYS A 263 10.91 20.32 7.60
C LYS A 263 9.69 21.12 7.11
N CYS A 264 9.18 20.86 5.91
CA CYS A 264 8.06 21.61 5.37
C CYS A 264 6.76 21.20 6.06
N ARG A 265 6.02 22.16 6.63
CA ARG A 265 4.75 21.90 7.30
C ARG A 265 3.66 21.72 6.25
N ILE A 266 3.11 20.52 6.13
CA ILE A 266 2.13 20.17 5.10
C ILE A 266 0.79 19.85 5.76
N VAL A 267 -0.31 20.37 5.21
CA VAL A 267 -1.66 19.93 5.56
C VAL A 267 -2.38 19.36 4.34
N LEU A 268 -2.93 18.16 4.50
CA LEU A 268 -3.77 17.50 3.51
C LEU A 268 -5.21 17.91 3.76
N LEU A 269 -5.83 18.51 2.76
CA LEU A 269 -7.16 19.09 2.88
C LEU A 269 -8.25 18.08 2.54
N HIS A 270 -9.45 18.38 3.03
CA HIS A 270 -10.71 17.76 2.63
C HIS A 270 -10.96 16.32 3.10
N ALA A 271 -10.39 16.00 4.26
CA ALA A 271 -10.29 14.66 4.82
C ALA A 271 -9.66 13.66 3.85
N SER A 272 -9.05 14.14 2.76
CA SER A 272 -8.68 13.36 1.59
C SER A 272 -9.77 12.44 1.05
N TYR A 273 -11.07 12.69 1.33
CA TYR A 273 -12.13 11.73 1.07
C TYR A 273 -12.17 11.29 -0.41
N PRO A 274 -12.26 9.99 -0.73
CA PRO A 274 -12.51 8.84 0.16
C PRO A 274 -11.26 8.22 0.80
N PHE A 275 -10.09 8.83 0.67
CA PHE A 275 -8.79 8.34 1.15
C PHE A 275 -8.46 8.81 2.58
N SER A 276 -9.46 8.89 3.46
CA SER A 276 -9.28 9.42 4.82
C SER A 276 -8.36 8.54 5.67
N LYS A 277 -8.38 7.22 5.45
CA LYS A 277 -7.50 6.26 6.13
C LYS A 277 -6.05 6.43 5.71
N GLU A 278 -5.80 6.62 4.42
CA GLU A 278 -4.48 6.88 3.86
C GLU A 278 -3.91 8.19 4.41
N ALA A 279 -4.73 9.24 4.46
CA ALA A 279 -4.34 10.51 5.05
C ALA A 279 -4.02 10.36 6.55
N SER A 280 -4.87 9.63 7.28
CA SER A 280 -4.65 9.29 8.69
C SER A 280 -3.31 8.60 8.91
N TYR A 281 -3.01 7.60 8.08
CA TYR A 281 -1.73 6.91 8.10
C TYR A 281 -0.56 7.88 7.87
N LEU A 282 -0.62 8.73 6.84
CA LEU A 282 0.45 9.68 6.55
C LEU A 282 0.70 10.65 7.71
N ALA A 283 -0.35 11.19 8.33
CA ALA A 283 -0.20 12.08 9.49
C ALA A 283 0.34 11.37 10.74
N SER A 284 0.08 10.06 10.87
CA SER A 284 0.60 9.23 11.96
C SER A 284 2.12 8.97 11.84
N VAL A 285 2.62 8.81 10.61
CA VAL A 285 4.02 8.41 10.37
C VAL A 285 4.96 9.56 9.98
N TYR A 286 4.45 10.60 9.30
CA TYR A 286 5.24 11.76 8.90
C TYR A 286 4.99 12.93 9.86
N SER A 287 6.04 13.37 10.56
CA SER A 287 5.95 14.46 11.54
C SER A 287 5.45 15.76 10.93
N GLN A 288 5.72 15.97 9.66
CA GLN A 288 5.42 17.18 8.93
C GLN A 288 4.01 17.22 8.28
N VAL A 289 3.24 16.13 8.37
CA VAL A 289 1.88 16.03 7.79
C VAL A 289 0.80 16.26 8.85
N TYR A 290 -0.13 17.16 8.53
CA TYR A 290 -1.34 17.50 9.27
C TYR A 290 -2.56 17.25 8.38
N LEU A 291 -3.74 17.15 8.99
CA LEU A 291 -4.99 16.84 8.31
C LEU A 291 -6.02 17.93 8.58
N ASP A 292 -6.82 18.19 7.56
CA ASP A 292 -8.00 19.04 7.63
C ASP A 292 -9.18 18.28 7.03
N PHE A 293 -10.39 18.46 7.58
CA PHE A 293 -11.60 17.78 7.12
C PHE A 293 -12.67 18.69 6.50
N GLY A 294 -12.31 19.92 6.13
CA GLY A 294 -13.19 20.85 5.42
C GLY A 294 -13.72 20.28 4.11
N LEU A 295 -14.69 20.90 3.46
CA LEU A 295 -15.37 20.37 2.26
C LEU A 295 -16.16 19.06 2.47
N ALA A 296 -15.52 17.94 2.84
CA ALA A 296 -16.16 16.68 3.19
C ALA A 296 -17.28 16.91 4.22
N VAL A 297 -17.01 17.78 5.19
CA VAL A 297 -18.01 18.43 6.05
C VAL A 297 -18.25 19.84 5.50
N PRO A 298 -19.43 20.17 4.92
CA PRO A 298 -20.73 19.52 5.11
C PRO A 298 -21.24 18.70 3.90
N LYS A 299 -20.43 18.38 2.89
CA LYS A 299 -20.92 17.81 1.63
C LYS A 299 -21.40 16.36 1.72
N LEU A 300 -20.84 15.54 2.60
CA LEU A 300 -21.22 14.13 2.72
C LEU A 300 -22.57 13.93 3.45
N SER A 301 -23.06 12.68 3.47
CA SER A 301 -24.18 12.29 4.36
C SER A 301 -23.75 12.45 5.83
N VAL A 302 -24.70 12.48 6.77
CA VAL A 302 -24.36 12.58 8.22
C VAL A 302 -23.41 11.45 8.63
N HIS A 303 -23.70 10.24 8.18
CA HIS A 303 -22.82 9.10 8.41
C HIS A 303 -21.47 9.28 7.73
N GLY A 304 -21.43 9.67 6.45
CA GLY A 304 -20.17 9.89 5.73
C GLY A 304 -19.27 10.95 6.37
N MET A 305 -19.86 12.05 6.86
CA MET A 305 -19.11 13.09 7.59
C MET A 305 -18.53 12.57 8.91
N ILE A 306 -19.30 11.80 9.67
CA ILE A 306 -18.82 11.20 10.93
C ILE A 306 -17.72 10.17 10.63
N THR A 307 -17.95 9.29 9.66
CA THR A 307 -17.00 8.26 9.26
C THR A 307 -15.69 8.85 8.77
N SER A 308 -15.72 9.87 7.89
CA SER A 308 -14.48 10.49 7.40
C SER A 308 -13.65 11.08 8.54
N VAL A 309 -14.27 11.74 9.53
CA VAL A 309 -13.55 12.30 10.69
C VAL A 309 -13.07 11.21 11.65
N LYS A 310 -13.85 10.13 11.85
CA LYS A 310 -13.39 8.94 12.60
C LYS A 310 -12.17 8.31 11.93
N GLU A 311 -12.20 8.12 10.61
CA GLU A 311 -11.09 7.57 9.83
C GLU A 311 -9.84 8.44 9.90
N LEU A 312 -9.97 9.78 9.90
CA LEU A 312 -8.81 10.64 10.16
C LEU A 312 -8.23 10.39 11.55
N LEU A 313 -9.05 10.19 12.57
CA LEU A 313 -8.61 9.94 13.95
C LEU A 313 -8.24 8.48 14.25
N GLU A 314 -8.38 7.54 13.31
CA GLU A 314 -7.99 6.14 13.51
C GLU A 314 -6.49 5.98 13.81
N LEU A 315 -5.64 6.71 13.09
CA LEU A 315 -4.19 6.68 13.26
C LEU A 315 -3.58 8.06 13.53
N ALA A 316 -4.19 9.14 13.02
CA ALA A 316 -3.60 10.48 13.17
C ALA A 316 -3.70 10.97 14.61
N PRO A 317 -2.63 11.55 15.17
CA PRO A 317 -2.70 12.26 16.43
C PRO A 317 -3.75 13.39 16.36
N ILE A 318 -4.63 13.50 17.38
CA ILE A 318 -5.64 14.57 17.48
C ILE A 318 -4.99 15.97 17.33
N LYS A 319 -3.76 16.14 17.84
CA LYS A 319 -2.94 17.38 17.72
C LYS A 319 -2.50 17.72 16.28
N LYS A 320 -2.83 16.88 15.30
CA LYS A 320 -2.54 17.09 13.88
C LYS A 320 -3.80 17.19 13.02
N VAL A 321 -4.98 17.06 13.60
CA VAL A 321 -6.26 17.17 12.90
C VAL A 321 -6.87 18.55 13.17
N MET A 322 -7.16 19.28 12.11
CA MET A 322 -7.64 20.66 12.13
C MET A 322 -8.95 20.76 11.37
N PHE A 323 -9.58 21.93 11.45
CA PHE A 323 -10.80 22.23 10.74
C PHE A 323 -10.67 23.47 9.87
N SER A 324 -11.36 23.44 8.73
CA SER A 324 -11.65 24.57 7.88
C SER A 324 -13.02 24.36 7.24
N THR A 325 -13.69 25.44 6.85
CA THR A 325 -15.02 25.34 6.26
C THR A 325 -14.98 24.95 4.79
N ASP A 326 -13.86 25.21 4.11
CA ASP A 326 -13.78 25.30 2.65
C ASP A 326 -14.89 26.21 2.07
N GLY A 327 -15.25 27.25 2.82
CA GLY A 327 -16.31 28.17 2.45
C GLY A 327 -15.95 28.90 1.16
N CYS A 328 -16.87 28.95 0.20
CA CYS A 328 -16.60 29.50 -1.12
C CYS A 328 -17.83 30.22 -1.68
N LEU A 329 -17.60 31.41 -2.26
CA LEU A 329 -18.57 32.26 -2.98
C LEU A 329 -19.71 32.84 -2.12
N PHE A 330 -20.24 32.11 -1.14
CA PHE A 330 -21.43 32.49 -0.39
C PHE A 330 -21.20 32.42 1.13
N PRO A 331 -21.62 33.42 1.93
CA PRO A 331 -21.43 33.40 3.39
C PRO A 331 -22.02 32.16 4.08
N GLU A 332 -23.09 31.61 3.53
CA GLU A 332 -23.76 30.42 4.05
C GLU A 332 -22.88 29.18 4.02
N SER A 333 -21.94 29.04 3.06
CA SER A 333 -21.07 27.85 3.04
C SER A 333 -20.16 27.79 4.28
N PHE A 334 -19.69 28.95 4.77
CA PHE A 334 -18.90 29.04 5.99
C PHE A 334 -19.70 28.61 7.21
N TYR A 335 -20.93 29.15 7.34
CA TYR A 335 -21.86 28.76 8.38
C TYR A 335 -22.17 27.26 8.36
N LEU A 336 -22.47 26.71 7.18
CA LEU A 336 -22.81 25.30 7.01
C LEU A 336 -21.65 24.38 7.37
N GLY A 337 -20.43 24.71 6.93
CA GLY A 337 -19.22 23.99 7.33
C GLY A 337 -19.04 23.98 8.83
N SER A 338 -19.06 25.15 9.48
CA SER A 338 -18.91 25.27 10.94
C SER A 338 -20.02 24.56 11.72
N LYS A 339 -21.29 24.71 11.33
CA LYS A 339 -22.42 24.05 12.00
C LYS A 339 -22.26 22.53 11.97
N LYS A 340 -21.95 21.95 10.80
CA LYS A 340 -21.80 20.50 10.68
C LYS A 340 -20.54 19.97 11.30
N ALA A 341 -19.44 20.72 11.28
CA ALA A 341 -18.24 20.34 12.00
C ALA A 341 -18.49 20.22 13.50
N ARG A 342 -19.26 21.13 14.11
CA ARG A 342 -19.67 21.03 15.52
C ARG A 342 -20.45 19.73 15.79
N ASP A 343 -21.48 19.44 14.99
CA ASP A 343 -22.27 18.22 15.16
C ASP A 343 -21.43 16.93 14.99
N VAL A 344 -20.53 16.93 14.01
CA VAL A 344 -19.64 15.80 13.70
C VAL A 344 -18.61 15.61 14.80
N VAL A 345 -17.86 16.65 15.18
CA VAL A 345 -16.83 16.58 16.23
C VAL A 345 -17.44 16.16 17.56
N PHE A 346 -18.62 16.69 17.93
CA PHE A 346 -19.35 16.23 19.11
C PHE A 346 -19.64 14.72 19.04
N SER A 347 -20.18 14.24 17.92
CA SER A 347 -20.54 12.83 17.74
C SER A 347 -19.30 11.93 17.81
N VAL A 348 -18.22 12.31 17.12
CA VAL A 348 -16.96 11.55 17.07
C VAL A 348 -16.31 11.47 18.45
N LEU A 349 -16.16 12.60 19.16
CA LEU A 349 -15.52 12.63 20.47
C LEU A 349 -16.40 11.99 21.55
N ARG A 350 -17.73 12.12 21.46
CA ARG A 350 -18.65 11.42 22.35
C ARG A 350 -18.49 9.91 22.21
N ASP A 351 -18.43 9.40 20.97
CA ASP A 351 -18.26 7.98 20.70
C ASP A 351 -16.90 7.49 21.22
N ALA A 352 -15.81 8.22 20.97
CA ALA A 352 -14.50 7.92 21.56
C ALA A 352 -14.51 7.87 23.09
N CYS A 353 -15.28 8.77 23.75
CA CYS A 353 -15.47 8.70 25.20
C CYS A 353 -16.37 7.55 25.66
N ALA A 354 -17.29 7.08 24.83
CA ALA A 354 -18.15 5.94 25.13
C ALA A 354 -17.38 4.63 25.02
N ASP A 355 -16.50 4.54 24.03
CA ASP A 355 -15.66 3.37 23.74
C ASP A 355 -14.46 3.26 24.70
N GLY A 356 -14.11 4.35 25.37
CA GLY A 356 -13.03 4.40 26.37
C GLY A 356 -11.68 4.87 25.81
N ASP A 357 -11.65 5.34 24.57
CA ASP A 357 -10.46 5.88 23.91
C ASP A 357 -10.06 7.26 24.48
N LEU A 358 -11.03 8.04 24.96
CA LEU A 358 -10.81 9.35 25.58
C LEU A 358 -11.60 9.51 26.88
N SER A 359 -10.99 10.11 27.89
CA SER A 359 -11.74 10.72 28.99
C SER A 359 -12.52 11.95 28.52
N ILE A 360 -13.54 12.36 29.28
CA ILE A 360 -14.30 13.59 28.98
C ILE A 360 -13.36 14.81 28.99
N SER A 361 -12.36 14.84 29.87
CA SER A 361 -11.39 15.94 29.93
C SER A 361 -10.53 16.02 28.67
N GLU A 362 -10.06 14.88 28.16
CA GLU A 362 -9.27 14.82 26.91
C GLU A 362 -10.12 15.20 25.70
N ALA A 363 -11.40 14.79 25.66
CA ALA A 363 -12.31 15.22 24.62
C ALA A 363 -12.56 16.74 24.64
N LEU A 364 -12.67 17.35 25.83
CA LEU A 364 -12.79 18.82 25.95
C LEU A 364 -11.54 19.56 25.45
N GLU A 365 -10.35 18.98 25.63
CA GLU A 365 -9.11 19.50 25.05
C GLU A 365 -9.09 19.33 23.54
N ALA A 366 -9.45 18.15 23.04
CA ALA A 366 -9.53 17.84 21.61
C ALA A 366 -10.45 18.81 20.84
N VAL A 367 -11.54 19.27 21.45
CA VAL A 367 -12.41 20.31 20.86
C VAL A 367 -11.64 21.60 20.59
N LYS A 368 -10.83 22.07 21.54
CA LYS A 368 -10.03 23.30 21.39
C LYS A 368 -8.93 23.12 20.36
N ASP A 369 -8.28 21.97 20.38
CA ASP A 369 -7.22 21.62 19.43
C ASP A 369 -7.73 21.61 17.99
N ILE A 370 -8.80 20.85 17.74
CA ILE A 370 -9.36 20.65 16.40
C ILE A 370 -9.88 21.97 15.82
N PHE A 371 -10.61 22.77 16.60
CA PHE A 371 -11.23 24.01 16.10
C PHE A 371 -10.28 25.21 16.07
N ALA A 372 -9.20 25.23 16.84
CA ALA A 372 -8.37 26.42 16.96
C ALA A 372 -6.89 26.16 17.16
N ASP A 373 -6.48 25.45 18.22
CA ASP A 373 -5.11 25.54 18.70
C ASP A 373 -4.10 24.83 17.78
N ASN A 374 -4.50 23.72 17.13
CA ASN A 374 -3.68 23.07 16.11
C ASN A 374 -3.40 24.03 14.94
N ALA A 375 -4.41 24.75 14.46
CA ALA A 375 -4.26 25.71 13.37
C ALA A 375 -3.43 26.94 13.80
N LYS A 376 -3.63 27.47 15.02
CA LYS A 376 -2.79 28.58 15.53
C LYS A 376 -1.32 28.21 15.56
N GLN A 377 -1.00 27.01 16.03
CA GLN A 377 0.36 26.50 16.08
C GLN A 377 0.92 26.23 14.68
N PHE A 378 0.13 25.56 13.83
CA PHE A 378 0.54 25.19 12.48
C PHE A 378 0.72 26.42 11.55
N TYR A 379 -0.07 27.48 11.69
CA TYR A 379 0.07 28.70 10.89
C TYR A 379 0.81 29.83 11.63
N LYS A 380 1.29 29.59 12.85
CA LYS A 380 1.97 30.58 13.71
C LYS A 380 1.19 31.89 13.86
N LEU A 381 -0.12 31.78 14.02
CA LEU A 381 -1.03 32.93 14.00
C LEU A 381 -0.73 33.93 15.13
N ASP A 382 -0.27 33.46 16.29
CA ASP A 382 0.02 34.31 17.44
C ASP A 382 1.38 35.04 17.32
N ALA A 383 2.33 34.49 16.56
CA ALA A 383 3.63 35.13 16.30
C ALA A 383 3.49 36.25 15.25
N ALA A 384 2.61 36.07 14.25
CA ALA A 384 2.31 37.08 13.24
C ALA A 384 1.67 38.36 13.82
N ALA A 385 1.03 38.29 15.00
CA ALA A 385 0.45 39.44 15.68
C ALA A 385 1.50 40.47 16.15
N LYS A 386 2.77 40.07 16.33
CA LYS A 386 3.85 40.99 16.75
C LYS A 386 4.38 41.89 15.64
N PHE A 387 4.14 41.57 14.38
CA PHE A 387 4.59 42.38 13.24
C PHE A 387 3.59 43.48 12.85
N VAL A 388 2.31 43.33 13.20
CA VAL A 388 1.25 44.29 12.84
C VAL A 388 1.23 45.51 13.78
N SER A 389 1.91 45.44 14.94
CA SER A 389 1.99 46.54 15.90
C SER A 389 3.18 47.50 15.69
N SER A 390 3.99 47.32 14.65
CA SER A 390 5.16 48.17 14.40
C SER A 390 5.26 48.64 12.95
N GLU A 391 4.25 49.34 12.46
CA GLU A 391 4.41 50.22 11.30
C GLU A 391 4.19 51.67 11.74
N ASN A 392 5.27 52.28 12.21
CA ASN A 392 5.52 53.71 12.13
C ASN A 392 7.03 53.92 12.11
N GLY A 393 7.59 54.19 10.92
CA GLY A 393 8.92 54.78 10.79
C GLY A 393 9.90 54.02 9.89
N ALA A 394 9.96 54.47 8.64
CA ALA A 394 11.14 54.70 7.79
C ALA A 394 12.39 53.78 7.87
N SER A 395 12.71 53.21 6.69
CA SER A 395 14.04 53.02 6.08
C SER A 395 15.24 52.67 6.99
N ASP A 396 15.86 51.52 6.76
CA ASP A 396 17.15 51.49 6.06
C ASP A 396 17.57 50.06 5.66
N HIS A 397 18.21 49.95 4.50
CA HIS A 397 18.90 48.74 4.09
C HIS A 397 20.29 48.66 4.76
N SER A 398 20.73 47.42 4.97
CA SER A 398 22.13 46.95 5.01
C SER A 398 22.72 46.54 6.36
N LYS A 399 23.55 45.48 6.25
CA LYS A 399 24.59 45.00 7.18
C LYS A 399 24.14 44.18 8.39
N LEU A 400 24.46 42.87 8.38
CA LEU A 400 25.64 42.35 9.08
C LEU A 400 25.68 40.82 8.98
N ALA A 401 26.74 40.33 8.35
CA ALA A 401 27.24 38.98 8.53
C ALA A 401 28.39 39.01 9.54
N ILE A 402 28.55 37.86 10.20
CA ILE A 402 29.73 37.35 10.93
C ILE A 402 30.02 37.94 12.32
N GLU A 403 29.80 37.13 13.37
CA GLU A 403 30.84 36.52 14.21
C GLU A 403 30.25 36.03 15.55
N ASN A 404 30.31 34.72 15.79
CA ASN A 404 31.00 34.17 16.96
C ASN A 404 31.00 32.64 16.91
N GLY A 405 32.21 32.09 16.82
CA GLY A 405 32.47 30.67 16.80
C GLY A 405 32.36 30.03 18.18
N ILE A 406 31.85 28.79 18.19
CA ILE A 406 32.24 27.75 19.14
C ILE A 406 32.50 26.47 18.32
N SER A 407 33.67 25.90 18.59
CA SER A 407 34.30 24.69 18.03
C SER A 407 33.38 23.44 17.99
N PRO A 408 33.61 22.50 17.04
CA PRO A 408 32.74 21.36 16.79
C PRO A 408 32.91 20.25 17.84
N HIS A 409 31.90 20.05 18.67
CA HIS A 409 31.70 18.75 19.30
C HIS A 409 30.78 17.90 18.42
N SER A 410 31.40 16.88 17.83
CA SER A 410 30.76 15.78 17.14
C SER A 410 29.60 15.21 17.95
N SER A 411 28.38 15.46 17.52
CA SER A 411 27.24 14.62 17.86
C SER A 411 26.75 13.98 16.56
N LYS A 412 27.05 12.69 16.42
CA LYS A 412 26.37 11.81 15.47
C LYS A 412 24.87 11.90 15.76
N VAL A 413 24.12 12.69 14.99
CA VAL A 413 22.66 12.59 14.98
C VAL A 413 22.31 11.45 14.03
N ALA A 414 22.20 10.27 14.64
CA ALA A 414 21.62 9.10 14.02
C ALA A 414 20.20 9.41 13.53
N THR A 415 19.91 9.02 12.30
CA THR A 415 18.55 8.83 11.79
C THR A 415 17.76 7.95 12.77
N GLN A 416 16.91 8.56 13.58
CA GLN A 416 15.86 7.89 14.33
C GLN A 416 14.56 8.07 13.55
N SER A 417 14.21 7.06 12.74
CA SER A 417 12.79 6.74 12.52
C SER A 417 12.15 6.54 13.90
N SER A 418 10.85 6.79 14.09
CA SER A 418 10.18 6.23 15.27
C SER A 418 9.89 4.75 15.06
N GLU A 419 10.98 4.02 14.90
CA GLU A 419 11.28 2.72 15.48
C GLU A 419 10.60 2.52 16.87
N GLN A 420 10.15 3.56 17.61
CA GLN A 420 9.67 3.52 19.01
C GLN A 420 8.50 2.57 19.34
N ASP A 421 7.60 2.24 18.40
CA ASP A 421 6.48 1.30 18.67
C ASP A 421 6.81 -0.17 18.41
N VAL A 422 7.91 -0.46 17.71
CA VAL A 422 8.34 -1.83 17.43
C VAL A 422 9.04 -2.37 18.67
N ALA A 423 8.44 -3.33 19.35
CA ALA A 423 9.05 -4.03 20.47
C ALA A 423 9.99 -5.14 19.98
N PHE A 424 9.62 -5.82 18.89
CA PHE A 424 10.27 -7.03 18.42
C PHE A 424 10.42 -7.12 16.91
N VAL A 425 11.47 -7.81 16.45
CA VAL A 425 11.68 -8.16 15.05
C VAL A 425 11.76 -9.68 14.92
N ARG A 426 10.86 -10.26 14.12
CA ARG A 426 10.81 -11.69 13.75
C ARG A 426 11.77 -11.96 12.60
N MET A 427 12.82 -12.71 12.86
CA MET A 427 13.75 -13.17 11.83
C MET A 427 13.33 -14.55 11.36
N ILE A 428 12.81 -14.63 10.14
CA ILE A 428 12.19 -15.83 9.57
C ILE A 428 13.18 -16.52 8.63
N TRP A 429 13.26 -17.84 8.74
CA TRP A 429 13.89 -18.70 7.74
C TRP A 429 13.01 -19.92 7.50
N VAL A 430 13.27 -20.62 6.39
CA VAL A 430 12.56 -21.85 6.04
C VAL A 430 13.56 -22.98 6.03
N ASP A 431 13.30 -24.03 6.80
CA ASP A 431 14.22 -25.16 6.87
C ASP A 431 14.04 -26.16 5.71
N THR A 432 14.81 -27.24 5.70
CA THR A 432 14.71 -28.30 4.67
C THR A 432 13.37 -29.05 4.71
N SER A 433 12.67 -29.09 5.86
CA SER A 433 11.33 -29.65 5.96
C SER A 433 10.27 -28.76 5.31
N GLY A 434 10.58 -27.49 5.01
CA GLY A 434 9.63 -26.51 4.48
C GLY A 434 8.89 -25.74 5.57
N GLN A 435 9.20 -25.98 6.84
CA GLN A 435 8.60 -25.23 7.94
C GLN A 435 9.20 -23.84 8.07
N HIS A 436 8.34 -22.86 8.30
CA HIS A 436 8.74 -21.51 8.63
C HIS A 436 9.16 -21.48 10.10
N ARG A 437 10.40 -21.06 10.36
CA ARG A 437 10.95 -20.90 11.70
C ARG A 437 11.30 -19.44 11.94
N CYS A 438 11.27 -19.04 13.21
CA CYS A 438 11.48 -17.66 13.58
C CYS A 438 12.32 -17.52 14.85
N ARG A 439 13.20 -16.52 14.88
CA ARG A 439 13.77 -15.97 16.10
C ARG A 439 13.28 -14.55 16.30
N VAL A 440 12.74 -14.28 17.48
CA VAL A 440 12.26 -12.94 17.83
C VAL A 440 13.36 -12.22 18.60
N VAL A 441 13.73 -11.03 18.12
CA VAL A 441 14.77 -10.20 18.71
C VAL A 441 14.14 -8.89 19.17
N GLN A 442 14.44 -8.46 20.41
CA GLN A 442 14.04 -7.13 20.85
C GLN A 442 14.64 -6.08 19.94
N LYS A 443 13.84 -5.08 19.56
CA LYS A 443 14.23 -4.02 18.63
C LYS A 443 15.59 -3.41 18.98
N LYS A 444 15.85 -3.05 20.25
CA LYS A 444 17.14 -2.48 20.64
C LYS A 444 18.32 -3.38 20.25
N ARG A 445 18.25 -4.67 20.58
CA ARG A 445 19.27 -5.66 20.18
C ARG A 445 19.34 -5.84 18.66
N PHE A 446 18.20 -5.73 17.98
CA PHE A 446 18.16 -5.76 16.52
C PHE A 446 19.00 -4.64 15.90
N HIS A 447 18.76 -3.40 16.33
CA HIS A 447 19.45 -2.22 15.81
C HIS A 447 20.90 -2.10 16.28
N ASP A 448 21.21 -2.52 17.50
CA ASP A 448 22.55 -2.42 18.08
C ASP A 448 23.52 -3.44 17.48
N SER A 449 23.06 -4.63 17.13
CA SER A 449 23.97 -5.73 16.74
C SER A 449 23.44 -6.67 15.67
N VAL A 450 22.18 -7.13 15.78
CA VAL A 450 21.71 -8.25 14.95
C VAL A 450 21.54 -7.86 13.48
N LYS A 451 21.15 -6.62 13.17
CA LYS A 451 21.06 -6.15 11.77
C LYS A 451 22.39 -6.22 11.01
N THR A 452 23.52 -6.19 11.72
CA THR A 452 24.87 -6.20 11.13
C THR A 452 25.54 -7.56 11.30
N ASN A 453 25.43 -8.16 12.48
CA ASN A 453 26.18 -9.36 12.86
C ASN A 453 25.34 -10.65 12.79
N GLY A 454 24.03 -10.52 12.59
CA GLY A 454 23.07 -11.62 12.69
C GLY A 454 22.87 -12.12 14.12
N VAL A 455 22.08 -13.18 14.25
CA VAL A 455 21.86 -13.92 15.50
C VAL A 455 22.38 -15.35 15.34
N GLY A 456 23.03 -15.89 16.38
CA GLY A 456 23.51 -17.27 16.36
C GLY A 456 22.38 -18.29 16.21
N LEU A 457 22.53 -19.26 15.31
CA LEU A 457 21.60 -20.37 15.11
C LEU A 457 22.38 -21.68 14.94
N THR A 458 21.95 -22.75 15.60
CA THR A 458 22.63 -24.05 15.51
C THR A 458 22.51 -24.67 14.13
N PHE A 459 23.53 -25.41 13.71
CA PHE A 459 23.53 -26.19 12.46
C PHE A 459 22.35 -27.18 12.37
N ALA A 460 21.92 -27.74 13.50
CA ALA A 460 20.77 -28.67 13.55
C ALA A 460 19.47 -28.06 12.98
N SER A 461 19.33 -26.74 12.91
CA SER A 461 18.13 -26.06 12.41
C SER A 461 17.77 -26.38 10.96
N MET A 462 18.72 -26.84 10.14
CA MET A 462 18.49 -27.29 8.75
C MET A 462 18.36 -28.81 8.61
N ALA A 463 18.35 -29.53 9.73
CA ALA A 463 18.21 -31.00 9.77
C ALA A 463 16.95 -31.47 10.51
N MET A 464 16.09 -30.55 10.94
CA MET A 464 14.85 -30.91 11.63
C MET A 464 13.80 -31.41 10.63
N THR A 465 12.93 -32.31 11.11
CA THR A 465 11.82 -32.87 10.33
C THR A 465 10.51 -32.17 10.69
N SER A 466 9.46 -32.50 9.96
CA SER A 466 8.11 -32.02 10.24
C SER A 466 7.56 -32.52 11.58
N ALA A 467 8.08 -33.65 12.06
CA ALA A 467 7.61 -34.37 13.22
C ALA A 467 8.43 -34.12 14.50
N ALA A 468 9.69 -33.73 14.40
CA ALA A 468 10.61 -33.64 15.54
C ALA A 468 11.58 -32.45 15.46
N ASP A 469 11.76 -31.78 16.60
CA ASP A 469 12.72 -30.68 16.80
C ASP A 469 14.13 -31.21 17.18
N GLY A 470 14.65 -32.13 16.37
CA GLY A 470 16.00 -32.69 16.49
C GLY A 470 16.61 -33.01 15.12
N PRO A 471 17.95 -33.02 14.99
CA PRO A 471 18.59 -33.29 13.71
C PRO A 471 18.32 -34.75 13.27
N ALA A 472 17.83 -34.90 12.04
CA ALA A 472 17.66 -36.19 11.40
C ALA A 472 19.00 -36.84 11.06
N ASP A 473 19.05 -38.16 11.20
CA ASP A 473 20.18 -38.97 10.76
C ASP A 473 20.45 -38.79 9.25
N GLY A 474 21.71 -38.92 8.86
CA GLY A 474 22.13 -38.80 7.47
C GLY A 474 22.20 -37.37 6.91
N THR A 475 21.87 -36.35 7.71
CA THR A 475 22.02 -34.93 7.32
C THR A 475 23.43 -34.37 7.50
N ASN A 476 24.29 -35.08 8.25
CA ASN A 476 25.60 -34.60 8.72
C ASN A 476 25.57 -33.29 9.53
N LEU A 477 24.41 -32.91 10.05
CA LEU A 477 24.23 -31.76 10.93
C LEU A 477 23.90 -32.26 12.32
N SER A 478 24.39 -31.55 13.34
CA SER A 478 24.12 -31.85 14.75
C SER A 478 23.96 -30.55 15.53
N GLY A 479 23.78 -30.66 16.85
CA GLY A 479 23.80 -29.50 17.74
C GLY A 479 25.17 -28.78 17.81
N VAL A 480 26.23 -29.38 17.25
CA VAL A 480 27.59 -28.82 17.25
C VAL A 480 27.79 -27.90 16.05
N GLY A 481 28.16 -26.65 16.33
CA GLY A 481 28.35 -25.61 15.32
C GLY A 481 27.22 -24.60 15.29
N GLU A 482 27.54 -23.38 14.85
CA GLU A 482 26.63 -22.26 14.81
C GLU A 482 26.84 -21.45 13.52
N ILE A 483 25.74 -21.04 12.88
CA ILE A 483 25.73 -20.00 11.84
C ILE A 483 25.22 -18.68 12.42
N ARG A 484 25.46 -17.59 11.67
CA ARG A 484 24.80 -16.31 11.83
C ARG A 484 23.59 -16.26 10.90
N LEU A 485 22.40 -16.16 11.49
CA LEU A 485 21.18 -15.82 10.80
C LEU A 485 21.18 -14.30 10.62
N VAL A 486 21.40 -13.82 9.40
CA VAL A 486 21.59 -12.40 9.05
C VAL A 486 20.33 -11.90 8.36
N PRO A 487 19.69 -10.81 8.84
CA PRO A 487 18.44 -10.33 8.24
C PRO A 487 18.70 -9.69 6.88
N ASP A 488 17.90 -10.07 5.88
CA ASP A 488 17.83 -9.37 4.59
C ASP A 488 16.90 -8.17 4.73
N LEU A 489 17.49 -7.00 4.97
CA LEU A 489 16.74 -5.77 5.26
C LEU A 489 15.85 -5.31 4.11
N SER A 490 16.07 -5.80 2.88
CA SER A 490 15.18 -5.51 1.74
C SER A 490 13.80 -6.16 1.90
N THR A 491 13.72 -7.25 2.67
CA THR A 491 12.49 -7.99 2.97
C THR A 491 11.80 -7.52 4.25
N LYS A 492 12.40 -6.55 4.96
CA LYS A 492 11.88 -6.11 6.26
C LYS A 492 10.55 -5.40 6.08
N CYS A 493 9.51 -5.90 6.74
CA CYS A 493 8.19 -5.29 6.74
C CYS A 493 7.57 -5.27 8.14
N ARG A 494 6.66 -4.32 8.37
CA ARG A 494 5.86 -4.28 9.59
C ARG A 494 4.74 -5.31 9.48
N ILE A 495 4.45 -6.01 10.57
CA ILE A 495 3.40 -7.04 10.59
C ILE A 495 2.02 -6.38 10.67
N PRO A 496 1.13 -6.54 9.67
CA PRO A 496 -0.18 -5.87 9.67
C PRO A 496 -1.08 -6.23 10.85
N TRP A 497 -1.04 -7.49 11.30
CA TRP A 497 -1.85 -8.00 12.42
C TRP A 497 -1.19 -7.85 13.80
N ALA A 498 0.07 -7.41 13.87
CA ALA A 498 0.81 -7.23 15.12
C ALA A 498 1.66 -5.95 15.05
N LYS A 499 1.01 -4.80 15.27
CA LYS A 499 1.59 -3.45 15.04
C LYS A 499 2.88 -3.17 15.83
N GLN A 500 3.17 -3.91 16.90
CA GLN A 500 4.40 -3.79 17.70
C GLN A 500 5.54 -4.68 17.19
N GLU A 501 5.36 -5.36 16.07
CA GLU A 501 6.31 -6.32 15.55
C GLU A 501 6.62 -6.05 14.07
N GLU A 502 7.85 -6.32 13.70
CA GLU A 502 8.30 -6.40 12.30
C GLU A 502 8.69 -7.85 11.98
N MET A 503 8.68 -8.21 10.71
CA MET A 503 9.26 -9.45 10.22
C MET A 503 10.28 -9.17 9.13
N VAL A 504 11.28 -10.04 9.05
CA VAL A 504 12.37 -9.97 8.07
C VAL A 504 12.81 -11.38 7.75
N LEU A 505 12.98 -11.67 6.46
CA LEU A 505 13.57 -12.94 6.04
C LEU A 505 15.08 -12.88 6.26
N ALA A 506 15.69 -14.01 6.56
CA ALA A 506 17.08 -14.05 6.93
C ALA A 506 17.87 -15.12 6.19
N ASP A 507 19.12 -14.77 5.88
CA ASP A 507 20.13 -15.62 5.29
C ASP A 507 20.97 -16.31 6.36
N MET A 508 21.59 -17.43 6.00
CA MET A 508 22.48 -18.17 6.88
C MET A 508 23.94 -18.01 6.44
N TYR A 509 24.79 -17.57 7.35
CA TYR A 509 26.22 -17.30 7.11
C TYR A 509 27.09 -18.05 8.13
N LEU A 510 28.21 -18.64 7.70
CA LEU A 510 29.21 -19.19 8.64
C LEU A 510 29.96 -18.08 9.36
N LYS A 511 30.34 -17.04 8.60
CA LYS A 511 31.05 -15.86 9.03
C LYS A 511 30.54 -14.66 8.22
N PRO A 512 30.77 -13.41 8.65
CA PRO A 512 30.39 -12.23 7.86
C PRO A 512 30.90 -12.34 6.41
N GLY A 513 29.98 -12.30 5.45
CA GLY A 513 30.28 -12.41 4.01
C GLY A 513 30.44 -13.83 3.46
N GLU A 514 30.49 -14.87 4.30
CA GLU A 514 30.60 -16.28 3.90
C GLU A 514 29.25 -17.00 4.06
N ALA A 515 28.46 -17.05 2.99
CA ALA A 515 27.16 -17.70 3.00
C ALA A 515 27.30 -19.20 3.30
N TRP A 516 26.41 -19.74 4.13
CA TRP A 516 26.46 -21.14 4.50
C TRP A 516 25.89 -22.01 3.38
N GLU A 517 26.56 -23.13 3.10
CA GLU A 517 26.21 -24.03 2.00
C GLU A 517 24.81 -24.65 2.11
N TYR A 518 24.22 -24.64 3.32
CA TYR A 518 22.87 -25.15 3.57
C TYR A 518 21.78 -24.05 3.49
N CYS A 519 22.12 -22.81 3.16
CA CYS A 519 21.16 -21.71 3.06
C CYS A 519 20.27 -21.85 1.80
N PRO A 520 18.93 -22.01 1.92
CA PRO A 520 18.04 -22.17 0.77
C PRO A 520 17.99 -20.93 -0.12
N ARG A 521 17.97 -19.72 0.48
CA ARG A 521 17.98 -18.45 -0.25
C ARG A 521 19.25 -18.32 -1.10
N GLU A 522 20.41 -18.72 -0.56
CA GLU A 522 21.67 -18.68 -1.30
C GLU A 522 21.71 -19.73 -2.42
N ALA A 523 21.13 -20.91 -2.22
CA ALA A 523 20.99 -21.91 -3.29
C ALA A 523 20.20 -21.35 -4.48
N LEU A 524 19.10 -20.63 -4.22
CA LEU A 524 18.30 -20.00 -5.26
C LEU A 524 19.09 -18.90 -6.00
N ARG A 525 19.77 -18.01 -5.24
CA ARG A 525 20.63 -16.98 -5.85
C ARG A 525 21.71 -17.57 -6.74
N ARG A 526 22.35 -18.66 -6.29
CA ARG A 526 23.41 -19.33 -7.04
C ARG A 526 22.90 -19.87 -8.37
N VAL A 527 21.77 -20.57 -8.41
CA VAL A 527 21.25 -21.11 -9.68
C VAL A 527 20.73 -20.00 -10.60
N LEU A 528 20.10 -18.96 -10.07
CA LEU A 528 19.71 -17.78 -10.86
C LEU A 528 20.92 -17.07 -11.47
N LYS A 529 21.99 -16.94 -10.70
CA LYS A 529 23.26 -16.37 -11.17
C LYS A 529 23.85 -17.20 -12.30
N VAL A 530 23.91 -18.53 -12.16
CA VAL A 530 24.40 -19.43 -13.22
C VAL A 530 23.57 -19.29 -14.49
N LEU A 531 22.23 -19.28 -14.37
CA LEU A 531 21.34 -19.09 -15.51
C LEU A 531 21.61 -17.76 -16.23
N LYS A 532 21.82 -16.68 -15.47
CA LYS A 532 22.12 -15.36 -16.02
C LYS A 532 23.51 -15.31 -16.69
N GLU A 533 24.53 -15.87 -16.05
CA GLU A 533 25.91 -15.82 -16.56
C GLU A 533 26.13 -16.72 -17.78
N GLU A 534 25.55 -17.92 -17.80
CA GLU A 534 25.73 -18.88 -18.89
C GLU A 534 24.80 -18.63 -20.09
N PHE A 535 23.58 -18.14 -19.85
CA PHE A 535 22.54 -18.04 -20.89
C PHE A 535 21.96 -16.63 -21.07
N ASN A 536 22.33 -15.67 -20.21
CA ASN A 536 21.71 -14.34 -20.17
C ASN A 536 20.17 -14.41 -20.05
N LEU A 537 19.69 -15.29 -19.17
CA LEU A 537 18.27 -15.49 -18.90
C LEU A 537 17.95 -15.12 -17.44
N GLU A 538 16.75 -14.58 -17.25
CA GLU A 538 16.15 -14.26 -15.96
C GLU A 538 14.83 -15.04 -15.84
N VAL A 539 14.42 -15.32 -14.61
CA VAL A 539 13.21 -16.10 -14.32
C VAL A 539 12.21 -15.22 -13.60
N ASN A 540 10.99 -15.17 -14.13
CA ASN A 540 9.83 -14.66 -13.39
C ASN A 540 8.98 -15.85 -12.93
N ALA A 541 8.46 -15.77 -11.71
CA ALA A 541 7.60 -16.78 -11.13
C ALA A 541 6.34 -16.15 -10.52
N GLY A 542 5.23 -16.87 -10.59
CA GLY A 542 3.98 -16.58 -9.89
C GLY A 542 3.44 -17.85 -9.26
N PHE A 543 2.77 -17.74 -8.11
CA PHE A 543 2.25 -18.90 -7.38
C PHE A 543 0.72 -18.84 -7.27
N GLU A 544 0.07 -19.96 -7.59
CA GLU A 544 -1.31 -20.26 -7.20
C GLU A 544 -1.23 -21.05 -5.90
N ASN A 545 -1.65 -20.46 -4.78
CA ASN A 545 -1.48 -21.07 -3.47
C ASN A 545 -2.83 -21.43 -2.86
N GLU A 546 -3.16 -22.72 -2.93
CA GLU A 546 -4.36 -23.29 -2.33
C GLU A 546 -4.16 -23.54 -0.82
N PHE A 547 -5.23 -23.42 -0.05
CA PHE A 547 -5.24 -23.72 1.39
C PHE A 547 -6.63 -24.06 1.91
N PHE A 548 -6.69 -24.78 3.03
CA PHE A 548 -7.92 -25.04 3.75
C PHE A 548 -8.07 -24.09 4.93
N LEU A 549 -9.26 -23.50 5.08
CA LEU A 549 -9.73 -22.90 6.33
C LEU A 549 -10.53 -23.93 7.11
N LEU A 550 -10.11 -24.18 8.35
CA LEU A 550 -10.75 -25.12 9.26
C LEU A 550 -11.26 -24.37 10.49
N LYS A 551 -12.38 -24.83 11.04
CA LYS A 551 -12.95 -24.35 12.32
C LYS A 551 -13.04 -25.49 13.31
N LYS A 552 -13.14 -25.15 14.60
CA LYS A 552 -13.46 -26.12 15.63
C LYS A 552 -14.91 -26.61 15.46
N GLY A 553 -15.07 -27.92 15.33
CA GLY A 553 -16.35 -28.62 15.32
C GLY A 553 -16.39 -29.70 16.39
N LEU A 554 -17.57 -30.31 16.58
CA LEU A 554 -17.75 -31.49 17.42
C LEU A 554 -18.06 -32.69 16.54
N SER A 555 -17.26 -33.73 16.65
CA SER A 555 -17.47 -35.02 15.99
C SER A 555 -17.41 -36.12 17.04
N GLY A 556 -18.50 -36.88 17.20
CA GLY A 556 -18.58 -37.97 18.20
C GLY A 556 -18.36 -37.53 19.66
N GLY A 557 -18.51 -36.25 19.99
CA GLY A 557 -18.27 -35.70 21.32
C GLY A 557 -16.86 -35.13 21.57
N ASN A 558 -15.95 -35.23 20.60
CA ASN A 558 -14.60 -34.63 20.66
C ASN A 558 -14.51 -33.37 19.81
N GLU A 559 -13.70 -32.39 20.24
CA GLU A 559 -13.33 -31.24 19.40
C GLU A 559 -12.43 -31.71 18.25
N GLU A 560 -12.85 -31.45 17.01
CA GLU A 560 -12.08 -31.75 15.80
C GLU A 560 -12.02 -30.51 14.88
N TRP A 561 -11.00 -30.44 14.04
CA TRP A 561 -10.91 -29.44 12.99
C TRP A 561 -11.72 -29.91 11.78
N VAL A 562 -12.76 -29.15 11.44
CA VAL A 562 -13.66 -29.44 10.31
C VAL A 562 -13.60 -28.29 9.30
N PRO A 563 -13.94 -28.52 8.02
CA PRO A 563 -14.03 -27.47 7.03
C PRO A 563 -14.83 -26.25 7.49
N PHE A 564 -14.32 -25.05 7.17
CA PHE A 564 -14.95 -23.79 7.51
C PHE A 564 -16.35 -23.67 6.89
N ASP A 565 -16.47 -24.08 5.63
CA ASP A 565 -17.71 -24.18 4.87
C ASP A 565 -17.74 -25.44 3.98
N THR A 566 -18.85 -25.69 3.31
CA THR A 566 -19.06 -26.86 2.43
C THR A 566 -19.66 -26.46 1.07
N SER A 567 -19.38 -25.23 0.63
CA SER A 567 -19.87 -24.72 -0.65
C SER A 567 -19.12 -25.37 -1.82
N SER A 568 -19.69 -25.29 -3.02
CA SER A 568 -19.07 -25.81 -4.23
C SER A 568 -17.98 -24.88 -4.79
N TYR A 569 -17.12 -25.45 -5.64
CA TYR A 569 -16.13 -24.74 -6.46
C TYR A 569 -16.67 -23.42 -7.04
N CYS A 570 -15.91 -22.33 -6.86
CA CYS A 570 -16.23 -20.98 -7.36
C CYS A 570 -17.63 -20.45 -6.99
N SER A 571 -18.26 -20.95 -5.91
CA SER A 571 -19.56 -20.46 -5.47
C SER A 571 -19.46 -19.05 -4.87
N THR A 572 -20.39 -18.16 -5.23
CA THR A 572 -20.53 -16.84 -4.62
C THR A 572 -20.76 -16.94 -3.11
N SER A 573 -21.51 -17.96 -2.66
CA SER A 573 -21.76 -18.19 -1.23
C SER A 573 -20.49 -18.52 -0.45
N ALA A 574 -19.56 -19.25 -1.08
CA ALA A 574 -18.29 -19.63 -0.45
C ALA A 574 -17.44 -18.39 -0.19
N PHE A 575 -17.43 -17.46 -1.16
CA PHE A 575 -16.77 -16.16 -1.03
C PHE A 575 -17.44 -15.31 0.06
N ASP A 576 -18.77 -15.16 0.04
CA ASP A 576 -19.48 -14.33 1.04
C ASP A 576 -19.18 -14.76 2.47
N VAL A 577 -19.16 -16.07 2.74
CA VAL A 577 -18.91 -16.63 4.09
C VAL A 577 -17.47 -16.41 4.54
N ALA A 578 -16.48 -16.49 3.65
CA ALA A 578 -15.07 -16.25 3.98
C ALA A 578 -14.62 -14.80 3.82
N SER A 579 -15.42 -13.95 3.19
CA SER A 579 -15.06 -12.57 2.85
C SER A 579 -14.48 -11.76 4.02
N PRO A 580 -14.94 -11.87 5.29
CA PRO A 580 -14.33 -11.11 6.38
C PRO A 580 -12.87 -11.49 6.66
N VAL A 581 -12.54 -12.78 6.48
CA VAL A 581 -11.17 -13.30 6.65
C VAL A 581 -10.33 -12.96 5.43
N LEU A 582 -10.88 -13.17 4.23
CA LEU A 582 -10.19 -12.96 2.96
C LEU A 582 -9.89 -11.49 2.69
N TYR A 583 -10.80 -10.56 3.03
CA TYR A 583 -10.55 -9.12 2.92
C TYR A 583 -9.38 -8.66 3.80
N GLU A 584 -9.26 -9.20 5.01
CA GLU A 584 -8.13 -8.87 5.89
C GLU A 584 -6.82 -9.49 5.37
N ILE A 585 -6.87 -10.70 4.80
CA ILE A 585 -5.71 -11.32 4.14
C ILE A 585 -5.24 -10.47 2.95
N ILE A 586 -6.16 -10.08 2.05
CA ILE A 586 -5.85 -9.28 0.86
C ILE A 586 -5.30 -7.91 1.27
N ALA A 587 -5.96 -7.21 2.19
CA ALA A 587 -5.48 -5.91 2.67
C ALA A 587 -4.08 -6.00 3.31
N ALA A 588 -3.79 -7.09 4.03
CA ALA A 588 -2.46 -7.34 4.57
C ALA A 588 -1.43 -7.60 3.47
N LEU A 589 -1.75 -8.39 2.45
CA LEU A 589 -0.89 -8.64 1.28
C LEU A 589 -0.59 -7.35 0.50
N GLU A 590 -1.63 -6.56 0.20
CA GLU A 590 -1.51 -5.27 -0.49
C GLU A 590 -0.63 -4.29 0.29
N SER A 591 -0.74 -4.26 1.63
CA SER A 591 0.12 -3.42 2.48
C SER A 591 1.60 -3.78 2.41
N LEU A 592 1.92 -5.01 1.97
CA LEU A 592 3.29 -5.49 1.72
C LEU A 592 3.69 -5.38 0.24
N ASN A 593 2.86 -4.76 -0.61
CA ASN A 593 3.03 -4.70 -2.07
C ASN A 593 3.04 -6.08 -2.75
N ILE A 594 2.35 -7.08 -2.17
CA ILE A 594 2.16 -8.39 -2.79
C ILE A 594 0.84 -8.35 -3.57
N ALA A 595 0.94 -8.38 -4.90
CA ALA A 595 -0.23 -8.36 -5.77
C ALA A 595 -1.00 -9.68 -5.69
N VAL A 596 -2.32 -9.59 -5.59
CA VAL A 596 -3.25 -10.71 -5.69
C VAL A 596 -4.03 -10.54 -6.99
N ASP A 597 -3.82 -11.45 -7.94
CA ASP A 597 -4.47 -11.39 -9.25
C ASP A 597 -5.89 -11.99 -9.19
N GLN A 598 -6.04 -13.10 -8.47
CA GLN A 598 -7.31 -13.80 -8.32
C GLN A 598 -7.47 -14.44 -6.94
N LEU A 599 -8.73 -14.61 -6.55
CA LEU A 599 -9.13 -15.35 -5.37
C LEU A 599 -10.44 -16.09 -5.67
N HIS A 600 -10.54 -17.35 -5.28
CA HIS A 600 -11.78 -18.12 -5.36
C HIS A 600 -11.84 -19.24 -4.33
N ALA A 601 -13.04 -19.74 -4.08
CA ALA A 601 -13.24 -21.01 -3.39
C ALA A 601 -12.88 -22.16 -4.33
N GLU A 602 -12.10 -23.09 -3.81
CA GLU A 602 -11.66 -24.26 -4.54
C GLU A 602 -12.62 -25.44 -4.40
N SER A 603 -12.28 -26.56 -5.02
CA SER A 603 -13.17 -27.72 -5.14
C SER A 603 -13.38 -28.48 -3.83
N GLY A 604 -12.48 -28.34 -2.86
CA GLY A 604 -12.59 -28.95 -1.53
C GLY A 604 -13.41 -28.11 -0.55
N ASN A 605 -14.04 -28.78 0.41
CA ASN A 605 -14.79 -28.10 1.48
C ASN A 605 -13.86 -27.20 2.30
N GLY A 606 -14.18 -25.92 2.44
CA GLY A 606 -13.35 -24.95 3.16
C GLY A 606 -12.03 -24.61 2.44
N GLN A 607 -11.89 -24.99 1.17
CA GLN A 607 -10.68 -24.74 0.38
C GLN A 607 -10.79 -23.42 -0.38
N TYR A 608 -9.69 -22.68 -0.42
CA TYR A 608 -9.57 -21.42 -1.13
C TYR A 608 -8.23 -21.37 -1.86
N GLU A 609 -8.19 -20.61 -2.94
CA GLU A 609 -6.96 -20.32 -3.68
C GLU A 609 -6.73 -18.81 -3.74
N ILE A 610 -5.47 -18.42 -3.54
CA ILE A 610 -4.98 -17.08 -3.81
C ILE A 610 -3.91 -17.17 -4.89
N VAL A 611 -4.16 -16.49 -6.01
CA VAL A 611 -3.23 -16.36 -7.13
C VAL A 611 -2.42 -15.09 -6.97
N LEU A 612 -1.11 -15.23 -6.80
CA LEU A 612 -0.19 -14.11 -6.63
C LEU A 612 0.32 -13.62 -7.98
N GLY A 613 0.44 -12.30 -8.12
CA GLY A 613 1.04 -11.69 -9.31
C GLY A 613 2.48 -12.15 -9.51
N TYR A 614 2.87 -12.38 -10.78
CA TYR A 614 4.23 -12.80 -11.09
C TYR A 614 5.25 -11.69 -10.83
N THR A 615 6.45 -12.08 -10.40
CA THR A 615 7.57 -11.16 -10.18
C THR A 615 8.90 -11.91 -10.40
N ALA A 616 10.03 -11.25 -10.17
CA ALA A 616 11.34 -11.89 -10.18
C ALA A 616 11.35 -13.11 -9.25
N CYS A 617 11.98 -14.21 -9.68
CA CYS A 617 11.89 -15.51 -9.00
C CYS A 617 12.21 -15.49 -7.49
N SER A 618 13.24 -14.74 -7.07
CA SER A 618 13.58 -14.60 -5.64
C SER A 618 12.46 -13.91 -4.85
N ASP A 619 11.88 -12.84 -5.41
CA ASP A 619 10.82 -12.07 -4.78
C ASP A 619 9.51 -12.90 -4.73
N ALA A 620 9.27 -13.73 -5.75
CA ALA A 620 8.12 -14.63 -5.76
C ALA A 620 8.18 -15.66 -4.62
N ALA A 621 9.38 -16.19 -4.32
CA ALA A 621 9.60 -17.07 -3.18
C ALA A 621 9.34 -16.34 -1.85
N ASP A 622 9.86 -15.11 -1.70
CA ASP A 622 9.66 -14.26 -0.50
C ASP A 622 8.18 -13.93 -0.29
N ASN A 623 7.49 -13.55 -1.37
CA ASN A 623 6.07 -13.23 -1.36
C ASN A 623 5.22 -14.44 -0.92
N LEU A 624 5.57 -15.65 -1.35
CA LEU A 624 4.86 -16.86 -0.93
C LEU A 624 5.03 -17.12 0.58
N ILE A 625 6.22 -16.90 1.13
CA ILE A 625 6.47 -17.03 2.58
C ILE A 625 5.63 -16.05 3.36
N PHE A 626 5.64 -14.77 2.99
CA PHE A 626 4.81 -13.75 3.64
C PHE A 626 3.32 -14.04 3.49
N THR A 627 2.89 -14.52 2.33
CA THR A 627 1.49 -14.88 2.08
C THR A 627 1.00 -15.96 3.03
N ARG A 628 1.78 -17.03 3.22
CA ARG A 628 1.42 -18.11 4.15
C ARG A 628 1.45 -17.64 5.62
N GLU A 629 2.37 -16.75 5.99
CA GLU A 629 2.38 -16.13 7.33
C GLU A 629 1.13 -15.28 7.58
N ILE A 630 0.74 -14.44 6.60
CA ILE A 630 -0.46 -13.62 6.66
C ILE A 630 -1.71 -14.48 6.82
N ILE A 631 -1.90 -15.45 5.92
CA ILE A 631 -3.08 -16.32 5.90
C ILE A 631 -3.22 -17.04 7.26
N ARG A 632 -2.14 -17.64 7.78
CA ARG A 632 -2.17 -18.30 9.09
C ARG A 632 -2.48 -17.35 10.24
N ALA A 633 -1.90 -16.16 10.23
CA ALA A 633 -2.10 -15.19 11.30
C ALA A 633 -3.52 -14.64 11.32
N VAL A 634 -4.04 -14.24 10.15
CA VAL A 634 -5.39 -13.72 10.01
C VAL A 634 -6.40 -14.81 10.31
N ALA A 635 -6.24 -16.03 9.78
CA ALA A 635 -7.13 -17.15 10.13
C ALA A 635 -7.20 -17.37 11.65
N ARG A 636 -6.06 -17.39 12.35
CA ARG A 636 -6.01 -17.51 13.82
C ARG A 636 -6.71 -16.36 14.54
N LYS A 637 -6.57 -15.13 14.05
CA LYS A 637 -7.28 -13.94 14.58
C LYS A 637 -8.79 -14.13 14.52
N HIS A 638 -9.28 -14.80 13.48
CA HIS A 638 -10.70 -15.13 13.29
C HIS A 638 -11.12 -16.47 13.94
N GLY A 639 -10.27 -17.07 14.78
CA GLY A 639 -10.57 -18.35 15.45
C GLY A 639 -10.54 -19.58 14.54
N LEU A 640 -9.94 -19.46 13.36
CA LEU A 640 -9.78 -20.51 12.36
C LEU A 640 -8.35 -21.05 12.33
N LEU A 641 -8.17 -22.21 11.72
CA LEU A 641 -6.87 -22.79 11.37
C LEU A 641 -6.75 -22.79 9.85
N ALA A 642 -5.80 -22.04 9.30
CA ALA A 642 -5.40 -22.19 7.91
C ALA A 642 -4.28 -23.24 7.80
N THR A 643 -4.38 -24.12 6.82
CA THR A 643 -3.35 -25.13 6.53
C THR A 643 -3.11 -25.27 5.03
N PHE A 644 -1.85 -25.49 4.66
CA PHE A 644 -1.42 -25.71 3.26
C PHE A 644 -1.02 -27.17 3.00
N VAL A 645 -1.43 -28.10 3.87
CA VAL A 645 -1.09 -29.51 3.69
C VAL A 645 -1.71 -30.05 2.38
N PRO A 646 -1.01 -30.94 1.67
CA PRO A 646 -1.49 -31.51 0.40
C PRO A 646 -2.84 -32.20 0.52
N LYS A 647 -3.08 -32.93 1.62
CA LYS A 647 -4.35 -33.61 1.92
C LYS A 647 -4.65 -33.47 3.41
N TYR A 648 -5.58 -32.58 3.76
CA TYR A 648 -6.04 -32.45 5.15
C TYR A 648 -6.78 -33.72 5.62
N ALA A 649 -7.55 -34.32 4.71
CA ALA A 649 -8.19 -35.62 4.88
C ALA A 649 -7.96 -36.46 3.62
N LEU A 650 -7.56 -37.73 3.79
CA LEU A 650 -7.10 -38.58 2.67
C LEU A 650 -8.18 -38.82 1.60
N GLY A 651 -9.46 -38.82 2.00
CA GLY A 651 -10.61 -39.01 1.10
C GLY A 651 -11.11 -37.75 0.40
N GLU A 652 -10.59 -36.57 0.74
CA GLU A 652 -11.04 -35.28 0.21
C GLU A 652 -10.12 -34.79 -0.91
N ILE A 653 -10.47 -33.69 -1.58
CA ILE A 653 -9.62 -33.07 -2.61
C ILE A 653 -8.30 -32.55 -2.00
N GLY A 654 -7.25 -32.46 -2.82
CA GLY A 654 -5.93 -32.01 -2.37
C GLY A 654 -5.69 -30.51 -2.57
N SER A 655 -4.66 -29.98 -1.89
CA SER A 655 -4.20 -28.58 -1.96
C SER A 655 -2.86 -28.48 -2.70
N GLY A 656 -2.83 -27.74 -3.80
CA GLY A 656 -1.63 -27.40 -4.57
C GLY A 656 -0.94 -26.10 -4.17
N SER A 657 0.24 -25.89 -4.75
CA SER A 657 0.93 -24.59 -4.73
C SER A 657 1.56 -24.33 -6.10
N HIS A 658 0.77 -24.42 -7.18
CA HIS A 658 1.28 -24.40 -8.55
C HIS A 658 2.17 -23.19 -8.80
N VAL A 659 3.23 -23.39 -9.59
CA VAL A 659 4.15 -22.32 -9.94
C VAL A 659 4.16 -22.10 -11.45
N HIS A 660 3.86 -20.87 -11.84
CA HIS A 660 4.00 -20.39 -13.21
C HIS A 660 5.40 -19.84 -13.39
N ILE A 661 6.12 -20.28 -14.41
CA ILE A 661 7.46 -19.80 -14.72
C ILE A 661 7.50 -19.24 -16.13
N SER A 662 8.11 -18.07 -16.26
CA SER A 662 8.54 -17.50 -17.53
C SER A 662 10.03 -17.16 -17.54
N LEU A 663 10.66 -17.27 -18.72
CA LEU A 663 12.03 -16.81 -18.93
C LEU A 663 12.01 -15.46 -19.63
N SER A 664 12.86 -14.55 -19.19
CA SER A 664 13.07 -13.26 -19.85
C SER A 664 14.53 -13.03 -20.21
N GLN A 665 14.75 -12.33 -21.32
CA GLN A 665 16.05 -11.81 -21.74
C GLN A 665 15.89 -10.34 -22.06
N ASN A 666 16.69 -9.49 -21.42
CA ASN A 666 16.64 -8.03 -21.59
C ASN A 666 15.21 -7.45 -21.42
N GLY A 667 14.48 -7.93 -20.41
CA GLY A 667 13.10 -7.50 -20.12
C GLY A 667 12.02 -8.02 -21.06
N LYS A 668 12.34 -8.89 -22.03
CA LYS A 668 11.36 -9.53 -22.92
C LYS A 668 11.20 -11.00 -22.60
N ASN A 669 9.96 -11.48 -22.56
CA ASN A 669 9.67 -12.90 -22.40
C ASN A 669 10.15 -13.69 -23.63
N VAL A 670 10.95 -14.73 -23.39
CA VAL A 670 11.56 -15.57 -24.44
C VAL A 670 10.96 -16.97 -24.52
N PHE A 671 9.88 -17.28 -23.81
CA PHE A 671 9.12 -18.50 -24.08
C PHE A 671 8.36 -18.41 -25.40
N MET A 672 7.83 -17.23 -25.72
CA MET A 672 7.04 -17.04 -26.94
C MET A 672 7.92 -17.20 -28.18
N ALA A 673 7.47 -17.99 -29.14
CA ALA A 673 8.12 -18.08 -30.43
C ALA A 673 8.00 -16.77 -31.22
N SER A 674 9.06 -16.41 -31.93
CA SER A 674 9.11 -15.23 -32.82
C SER A 674 8.78 -15.57 -34.28
N ASP A 675 8.68 -16.85 -34.64
CA ASP A 675 8.51 -17.36 -35.99
C ASP A 675 7.45 -18.47 -36.09
N GLU A 676 6.80 -18.57 -37.26
CA GLU A 676 5.73 -19.54 -37.57
C GLU A 676 6.22 -21.00 -37.62
N CYS A 677 7.53 -21.24 -37.57
CA CYS A 677 8.15 -22.57 -37.66
C CYS A 677 8.36 -23.26 -36.30
N SER A 678 7.95 -22.65 -35.18
CA SER A 678 8.10 -23.26 -33.86
C SER A 678 7.11 -24.42 -33.65
N ARG A 679 7.62 -25.62 -33.35
CA ARG A 679 6.84 -26.87 -33.26
C ARG A 679 5.65 -26.79 -32.30
N TYR A 680 5.75 -25.99 -31.24
CA TYR A 680 4.75 -25.91 -30.18
C TYR A 680 4.28 -24.48 -29.84
N GLY A 681 4.62 -23.47 -30.64
CA GLY A 681 4.38 -22.06 -30.31
C GLY A 681 5.31 -21.52 -29.21
N MET A 682 6.41 -22.22 -28.97
CA MET A 682 7.41 -21.93 -27.96
C MET A 682 8.79 -21.82 -28.61
N SER A 683 9.64 -20.93 -28.09
CA SER A 683 11.03 -20.80 -28.52
C SER A 683 11.85 -22.06 -28.19
N LYS A 684 12.95 -22.25 -28.92
CA LYS A 684 13.90 -23.35 -28.66
C LYS A 684 14.47 -23.31 -27.24
N VAL A 685 14.81 -22.12 -26.74
CA VAL A 685 15.33 -21.93 -25.38
C VAL A 685 14.30 -22.37 -24.34
N GLY A 686 13.04 -22.02 -24.57
CA GLY A 686 11.94 -22.45 -23.72
C GLY A 686 11.77 -23.97 -23.70
N GLU A 687 11.83 -24.59 -24.89
CA GLU A 687 11.73 -26.05 -25.03
C GLU A 687 12.87 -26.77 -24.30
N GLU A 688 14.11 -26.32 -24.49
CA GLU A 688 15.28 -26.91 -23.84
C GLU A 688 15.22 -26.80 -22.33
N PHE A 689 14.84 -25.63 -21.81
CA PHE A 689 14.68 -25.42 -20.37
C PHE A 689 13.60 -26.34 -19.79
N MET A 690 12.40 -26.36 -20.37
CA MET A 690 11.30 -27.19 -19.84
C MET A 690 11.49 -28.68 -20.08
N SER A 691 12.26 -29.08 -21.11
CA SER A 691 12.67 -30.48 -21.29
C SER A 691 13.62 -30.93 -20.17
N GLY A 692 14.52 -30.06 -19.73
CA GLY A 692 15.29 -30.27 -18.50
C GLY A 692 14.38 -30.50 -17.29
N VAL A 693 13.45 -29.57 -17.04
CA VAL A 693 12.48 -29.71 -15.92
C VAL A 693 11.69 -31.02 -16.00
N LEU A 694 11.22 -31.42 -17.20
CA LEU A 694 10.53 -32.69 -17.39
C LEU A 694 11.43 -33.89 -17.09
N ASN A 695 12.69 -33.88 -17.56
CA ASN A 695 13.62 -34.98 -17.36
C ASN A 695 13.94 -35.23 -15.88
N HIS A 696 14.08 -34.15 -15.11
CA HIS A 696 14.37 -34.18 -13.68
C HIS A 696 13.11 -34.23 -12.81
N LEU A 697 11.91 -34.22 -13.40
CA LEU A 697 10.67 -34.16 -12.63
C LEU A 697 10.57 -35.25 -11.53
N PRO A 698 10.95 -36.52 -11.75
CA PRO A 698 10.94 -37.54 -10.70
C PRO A 698 11.84 -37.23 -9.49
N SER A 699 13.02 -36.65 -9.71
CA SER A 699 13.99 -36.34 -8.64
C SER A 699 13.60 -35.07 -7.89
N ILE A 700 13.09 -34.05 -8.59
CA ILE A 700 12.76 -32.77 -7.96
C ILE A 700 11.51 -32.82 -7.06
N LEU A 701 10.68 -33.86 -7.17
CA LEU A 701 9.57 -34.11 -6.24
C LEU A 701 10.02 -34.19 -4.78
N ALA A 702 11.28 -34.57 -4.49
CA ALA A 702 11.81 -34.54 -3.12
C ALA A 702 11.93 -33.11 -2.56
N PHE A 703 11.88 -32.08 -3.42
CA PHE A 703 11.84 -30.68 -3.06
C PHE A 703 10.43 -30.07 -3.17
N THR A 704 9.68 -30.43 -4.23
CA THR A 704 8.37 -29.83 -4.53
C THR A 704 7.19 -30.55 -3.88
N ALA A 705 7.36 -31.83 -3.52
CA ALA A 705 6.39 -32.71 -2.86
C ALA A 705 7.08 -33.43 -1.66
N PRO A 706 7.43 -32.67 -0.60
CA PRO A 706 8.49 -33.05 0.33
C PRO A 706 8.07 -33.94 1.50
N VAL A 707 6.80 -34.31 1.62
CA VAL A 707 6.29 -35.13 2.72
C VAL A 707 5.51 -36.32 2.16
N PRO A 708 5.37 -37.45 2.89
CA PRO A 708 4.57 -38.58 2.41
C PRO A 708 3.13 -38.19 2.01
N ASN A 709 2.51 -37.24 2.73
CA ASN A 709 1.18 -36.71 2.42
C ASN A 709 1.07 -36.04 1.04
N SER A 710 2.18 -35.53 0.49
CA SER A 710 2.23 -34.99 -0.88
C SER A 710 1.87 -36.03 -1.93
N TYR A 711 2.22 -37.29 -1.70
CA TYR A 711 1.99 -38.38 -2.64
C TYR A 711 0.55 -38.90 -2.56
N ASP A 712 -0.16 -38.65 -1.46
CA ASP A 712 -1.60 -38.86 -1.37
C ASP A 712 -2.36 -37.84 -2.26
N ARG A 713 -1.80 -36.64 -2.49
CA ARG A 713 -2.30 -35.68 -3.47
C ARG A 713 -1.93 -36.09 -4.90
N LEU A 714 -0.71 -36.55 -5.16
CA LEU A 714 -0.17 -36.88 -6.50
C LEU A 714 -0.75 -38.19 -7.10
N GLN A 715 -2.07 -38.27 -7.17
CA GLN A 715 -2.81 -39.41 -7.71
C GLN A 715 -3.45 -39.07 -9.07
N PRO A 716 -3.67 -40.06 -9.94
CA PRO A 716 -4.44 -39.85 -11.17
C PRO A 716 -5.84 -39.27 -10.89
N HIS A 717 -6.35 -38.46 -11.82
CA HIS A 717 -7.69 -37.86 -11.77
C HIS A 717 -7.93 -36.88 -10.59
N MET A 718 -6.85 -36.29 -10.08
CA MET A 718 -6.89 -35.29 -8.99
C MET A 718 -6.35 -33.93 -9.45
N TRP A 719 -6.16 -33.72 -10.77
CA TRP A 719 -5.57 -32.50 -11.35
C TRP A 719 -4.20 -32.11 -10.76
N SER A 720 -3.48 -33.09 -10.18
CA SER A 720 -2.25 -32.85 -9.43
C SER A 720 -0.97 -33.03 -10.26
N GLY A 721 -1.08 -33.43 -11.54
CA GLY A 721 0.07 -33.71 -12.37
C GLY A 721 0.67 -35.07 -12.08
N ALA A 722 -0.10 -36.13 -12.30
CA ALA A 722 0.30 -37.44 -11.84
C ALA A 722 1.47 -37.98 -12.69
N TYR A 723 1.39 -37.99 -14.02
CA TYR A 723 2.29 -38.78 -14.89
C TYR A 723 3.49 -37.99 -15.40
N LEU A 724 4.57 -38.67 -15.79
CA LEU A 724 5.74 -38.03 -16.39
C LEU A 724 5.43 -37.59 -17.83
N CYS A 725 4.79 -36.44 -17.96
CA CYS A 725 4.41 -35.85 -19.24
C CYS A 725 4.27 -34.33 -19.15
N TRP A 726 4.06 -33.70 -20.30
CA TRP A 726 3.62 -32.32 -20.39
C TRP A 726 2.46 -32.24 -21.38
N GLY A 727 1.66 -31.18 -21.30
CA GLY A 727 0.51 -31.02 -22.18
C GLY A 727 0.14 -29.58 -22.42
N LYS A 728 -0.55 -29.33 -23.55
CA LYS A 728 -1.08 -28.01 -23.87
C LYS A 728 -2.43 -27.82 -23.19
N GLU A 729 -2.50 -26.87 -22.26
CA GLU A 729 -3.71 -26.59 -21.48
C GLU A 729 -4.31 -27.81 -20.74
N ASN A 730 -3.55 -28.90 -20.63
CA ASN A 730 -3.94 -30.13 -19.96
C ASN A 730 -3.72 -30.01 -18.45
N LYS A 731 -4.81 -29.89 -17.68
CA LYS A 731 -4.77 -29.76 -16.21
C LYS A 731 -4.32 -31.03 -15.48
N GLU A 732 -4.29 -32.20 -16.13
CA GLU A 732 -3.77 -33.44 -15.53
C GLU A 732 -2.26 -33.64 -15.77
N ALA A 733 -1.64 -32.88 -16.68
CA ALA A 733 -0.20 -32.93 -16.91
C ALA A 733 0.54 -32.12 -15.82
N PRO A 734 1.65 -32.63 -15.26
CA PRO A 734 2.40 -31.89 -14.25
C PRO A 734 3.09 -30.64 -14.79
N LEU A 735 3.38 -30.60 -16.09
CA LEU A 735 3.88 -29.43 -16.80
C LEU A 735 2.86 -29.02 -17.85
N ARG A 736 2.24 -27.87 -17.67
CA ARG A 736 1.18 -27.36 -18.55
C ARG A 736 1.64 -26.06 -19.20
N THR A 737 1.55 -25.96 -20.52
CA THR A 737 1.72 -24.65 -21.18
C THR A 737 0.49 -23.79 -20.93
N ALA A 738 0.69 -22.49 -20.68
CA ALA A 738 -0.39 -21.53 -20.60
C ALA A 738 -0.34 -20.52 -21.76
N CYS A 739 -1.51 -20.26 -22.34
CA CYS A 739 -1.79 -19.19 -23.29
C CYS A 739 -2.89 -18.29 -22.68
N PRO A 740 -2.55 -17.43 -21.70
CA PRO A 740 -3.54 -16.62 -21.01
C PRO A 740 -4.19 -15.58 -21.96
N PRO A 741 -5.41 -15.10 -21.67
CA PRO A 741 -6.08 -14.07 -22.46
C PRO A 741 -5.18 -12.87 -22.72
N GLY A 742 -5.08 -12.45 -23.99
CA GLY A 742 -4.20 -11.36 -24.44
C GLY A 742 -2.87 -11.84 -25.05
N VAL A 743 -2.54 -13.13 -24.94
CA VAL A 743 -1.47 -13.78 -25.73
C VAL A 743 -2.09 -14.31 -27.03
N PRO A 744 -1.45 -14.12 -28.20
CA PRO A 744 -1.96 -14.70 -29.45
C PRO A 744 -2.12 -16.22 -29.38
N ASP A 745 -3.26 -16.71 -29.88
CA ASP A 745 -3.62 -18.12 -29.86
C ASP A 745 -2.48 -19.02 -30.38
N GLY A 746 -2.19 -20.08 -29.63
CA GLY A 746 -1.17 -21.06 -29.98
C GLY A 746 0.25 -20.69 -29.55
N LEU A 747 0.51 -19.47 -29.06
CA LEU A 747 1.80 -19.12 -28.45
C LEU A 747 1.84 -19.49 -26.96
N VAL A 748 3.02 -19.91 -26.51
CA VAL A 748 3.28 -20.25 -25.11
C VAL A 748 4.01 -19.10 -24.44
N SER A 749 3.38 -18.47 -23.43
CA SER A 749 4.02 -17.39 -22.67
C SER A 749 4.67 -17.86 -21.37
N ASN A 750 4.17 -18.96 -20.78
CA ASN A 750 4.70 -19.54 -19.55
C ASN A 750 4.33 -21.03 -19.42
N PHE A 751 5.00 -21.70 -18.49
CA PHE A 751 4.63 -23.04 -18.03
C PHE A 751 4.14 -23.00 -16.59
N GLU A 752 3.06 -23.71 -16.34
CA GLU A 752 2.60 -24.06 -14.99
C GLU A 752 3.18 -25.43 -14.60
N ILE A 753 3.80 -25.47 -13.43
CA ILE A 753 4.30 -26.70 -12.80
C ILE A 753 3.34 -27.03 -11.66
N LYS A 754 2.60 -28.13 -11.81
CA LYS A 754 1.51 -28.52 -10.90
C LYS A 754 1.93 -29.44 -9.76
N ALA A 755 3.02 -30.18 -9.99
CA ALA A 755 3.56 -31.17 -9.06
C ALA A 755 4.37 -30.51 -7.93
N ILE A 756 3.74 -29.54 -7.26
CA ILE A 756 4.24 -28.78 -6.12
C ILE A 756 3.09 -28.53 -5.15
N ASP A 757 3.39 -28.56 -3.85
CA ASP A 757 2.40 -28.35 -2.80
C ASP A 757 2.87 -27.42 -1.69
N GLY A 758 1.97 -27.12 -0.75
CA GLY A 758 2.17 -26.17 0.33
C GLY A 758 3.23 -26.56 1.36
N CYS A 759 3.67 -27.82 1.38
CA CYS A 759 4.75 -28.26 2.26
C CYS A 759 6.15 -27.95 1.70
N ALA A 760 6.26 -27.59 0.42
CA ALA A 760 7.53 -27.26 -0.21
C ALA A 760 8.16 -25.98 0.37
N ASN A 761 9.47 -26.04 0.60
CA ASN A 761 10.30 -24.84 0.77
C ASN A 761 10.43 -24.15 -0.61
N PRO A 762 9.85 -22.95 -0.84
CA PRO A 762 9.80 -22.35 -2.16
C PRO A 762 11.19 -22.08 -2.75
N TYR A 763 12.17 -21.73 -1.91
CA TYR A 763 13.54 -21.50 -2.38
C TYR A 763 14.16 -22.78 -2.91
N LEU A 764 13.98 -23.92 -2.21
CA LEU A 764 14.51 -25.20 -2.65
C LEU A 764 13.76 -25.75 -3.87
N ALA A 765 12.43 -25.60 -3.90
CA ALA A 765 11.60 -25.99 -5.03
C ALA A 765 12.04 -25.24 -6.31
N LEU A 766 12.10 -23.90 -6.26
CA LEU A 766 12.55 -23.08 -7.38
C LEU A 766 14.01 -23.36 -7.74
N SER A 767 14.88 -23.58 -6.75
CA SER A 767 16.28 -23.95 -7.01
C SER A 767 16.38 -25.24 -7.82
N SER A 768 15.59 -26.26 -7.46
CA SER A 768 15.57 -27.55 -8.16
C SER A 768 15.01 -27.45 -9.57
N ILE A 769 13.95 -26.65 -9.77
CA ILE A 769 13.35 -26.40 -11.09
C ILE A 769 14.34 -25.67 -12.01
N ILE A 770 14.97 -24.60 -11.51
CA ILE A 770 15.92 -23.80 -12.30
C ILE A 770 17.18 -24.61 -12.59
N ALA A 771 17.69 -25.38 -11.62
CA ALA A 771 18.82 -26.27 -11.85
C ALA A 771 18.53 -27.31 -12.95
N SER A 772 17.32 -27.87 -12.94
CA SER A 772 16.86 -28.80 -13.97
C SER A 772 16.77 -28.14 -15.34
N GLY A 773 16.27 -26.91 -15.41
CA GLY A 773 16.19 -26.15 -16.66
C GLY A 773 17.55 -25.73 -17.22
N ILE A 774 18.50 -25.36 -16.35
CA ILE A 774 19.90 -25.12 -16.73
C ILE A 774 20.50 -26.38 -17.36
N ASP A 775 20.27 -27.55 -16.77
CA ASP A 775 20.76 -28.80 -17.32
C ASP A 775 20.13 -29.14 -18.68
N GLY A 776 18.83 -28.88 -18.85
CA GLY A 776 18.14 -28.97 -20.13
C GLY A 776 18.76 -28.09 -21.23
N LEU A 777 19.08 -26.84 -20.88
CA LEU A 777 19.79 -25.91 -21.76
C LEU A 777 21.20 -26.39 -22.12
N ARG A 778 21.97 -26.86 -21.13
CA ARG A 778 23.34 -27.37 -21.35
C ARG A 778 23.38 -28.61 -22.24
N ARG A 779 22.37 -29.49 -22.12
CA ARG A 779 22.26 -30.72 -22.91
C ARG A 779 21.47 -30.56 -24.19
N HIS A 780 20.91 -29.38 -24.46
CA HIS A 780 20.03 -29.11 -25.60
C HIS A 780 18.90 -30.13 -25.74
N LEU A 781 18.23 -30.45 -24.62
CA LEU A 781 17.17 -31.45 -24.60
C LEU A 781 15.94 -30.95 -25.39
N SER A 782 15.20 -31.86 -26.00
CA SER A 782 13.95 -31.53 -26.69
C SER A 782 12.77 -32.11 -25.93
N LEU A 783 11.62 -31.44 -25.97
CA LEU A 783 10.42 -31.99 -25.35
C LEU A 783 9.87 -33.15 -26.20
N PRO A 784 9.33 -34.22 -25.56
CA PRO A 784 8.55 -35.22 -26.29
C PRO A 784 7.26 -34.59 -26.82
N GLU A 785 6.48 -35.34 -27.61
CA GLU A 785 5.15 -34.86 -28.02
C GLU A 785 4.26 -34.59 -26.79
N PRO A 786 3.44 -33.51 -26.81
CA PRO A 786 2.55 -33.18 -25.71
C PRO A 786 1.40 -34.19 -25.61
N ILE A 787 0.93 -34.40 -24.38
CA ILE A 787 -0.25 -35.22 -24.10
C ILE A 787 -1.47 -34.31 -24.02
N ASN A 788 -2.38 -34.46 -24.98
CA ASN A 788 -3.64 -33.70 -25.07
C ASN A 788 -4.85 -34.47 -24.54
N GLU A 789 -4.67 -35.73 -24.11
CA GLU A 789 -5.68 -36.55 -23.46
C GLU A 789 -5.42 -36.65 -21.94
N ASP A 790 -6.41 -37.14 -21.18
CA ASP A 790 -6.21 -37.49 -19.76
C ASP A 790 -5.12 -38.59 -19.67
N PRO A 791 -3.98 -38.35 -18.99
CA PRO A 791 -2.93 -39.34 -18.80
C PRO A 791 -3.43 -40.60 -18.07
N GLN A 792 -3.21 -41.79 -18.65
CA GLN A 792 -3.66 -43.06 -18.08
C GLN A 792 -2.52 -44.06 -17.83
N ASP A 793 -2.75 -44.95 -16.87
CA ASP A 793 -1.85 -46.07 -16.57
C ASP A 793 -1.62 -46.97 -17.81
N GLY A 794 -0.37 -47.43 -17.97
CA GLY A 794 0.03 -48.31 -19.07
C GLY A 794 0.43 -47.62 -20.38
N LYS A 795 0.09 -46.33 -20.55
CA LYS A 795 0.55 -45.50 -21.69
C LYS A 795 1.73 -44.59 -21.33
N LEU A 796 1.74 -44.07 -20.11
CA LEU A 796 2.73 -43.10 -19.64
C LEU A 796 3.40 -43.59 -18.36
N GLN A 797 4.67 -43.20 -18.18
CA GLN A 797 5.39 -43.50 -16.95
C GLN A 797 4.76 -42.72 -15.78
N ARG A 798 4.49 -43.42 -14.69
CA ARG A 798 4.04 -42.81 -13.43
C ARG A 798 5.20 -42.00 -12.81
N LEU A 799 4.93 -40.78 -12.32
CA LEU A 799 5.85 -40.14 -11.38
C LEU A 799 5.98 -40.97 -10.10
N PRO A 800 7.05 -40.78 -9.29
CA PRO A 800 7.19 -41.41 -7.98
C PRO A 800 5.88 -41.43 -7.19
N LYS A 801 5.47 -42.63 -6.75
CA LYS A 801 4.24 -42.88 -5.99
C LYS A 801 4.40 -42.66 -4.49
N SER A 802 5.63 -42.42 -4.04
CA SER A 802 5.97 -42.16 -2.65
C SER A 802 7.19 -41.28 -2.53
N LEU A 803 7.37 -40.66 -1.35
CA LEU A 803 8.56 -39.89 -1.04
C LEU A 803 9.84 -40.73 -1.13
N SER A 804 9.75 -42.03 -0.82
CA SER A 804 10.88 -42.96 -0.96
C SER A 804 11.34 -43.07 -2.40
N GLU A 805 10.41 -43.27 -3.34
CA GLU A 805 10.73 -43.37 -4.76
C GLU A 805 11.33 -42.07 -5.31
N SER A 806 10.89 -40.91 -4.82
CA SER A 806 11.47 -39.62 -5.24
C SER A 806 12.88 -39.41 -4.66
N VAL A 807 13.13 -39.82 -3.42
CA VAL A 807 14.48 -39.81 -2.83
C VAL A 807 15.41 -40.75 -3.62
N ASP A 808 14.95 -41.94 -4.00
CA ASP A 808 15.71 -42.87 -4.84
C ASP A 808 16.01 -42.29 -6.23
N ALA A 809 15.06 -41.54 -6.81
CA ALA A 809 15.27 -40.83 -8.06
C ALA A 809 16.30 -39.70 -7.90
N LEU A 810 16.22 -38.94 -6.80
CA LEU A 810 17.17 -37.88 -6.47
C LEU A 810 18.58 -38.40 -6.22
N GLU A 811 18.75 -39.58 -5.63
CA GLU A 811 20.06 -40.20 -5.44
C GLU A 811 20.73 -40.63 -6.75
N LYS A 812 19.95 -40.90 -7.80
CA LYS A 812 20.44 -41.25 -9.13
C LYS A 812 20.73 -40.02 -9.99
N ASP A 813 20.22 -38.85 -9.59
CA ASP A 813 20.29 -37.62 -10.35
C ASP A 813 21.46 -36.74 -9.90
N THR A 814 22.62 -36.98 -10.50
CA THR A 814 23.87 -36.26 -10.17
C THR A 814 23.96 -34.87 -10.79
N ALA A 815 23.05 -34.50 -11.70
CA ALA A 815 23.09 -33.20 -12.37
C ALA A 815 22.82 -32.04 -11.39
N LEU A 816 21.94 -32.28 -10.42
CA LEU A 816 21.53 -31.28 -9.42
C LEU A 816 22.60 -31.01 -8.36
N GLU A 817 23.54 -31.94 -8.13
CA GLU A 817 24.54 -31.85 -7.06
C GLU A 817 25.41 -30.60 -7.16
N LYS A 818 25.88 -30.27 -8.36
CA LYS A 818 26.77 -29.12 -8.59
C LYS A 818 26.05 -27.77 -8.45
N LEU A 819 24.78 -27.72 -8.84
CA LEU A 819 24.00 -26.47 -8.88
C LEU A 819 23.41 -26.15 -7.51
N ILE A 820 22.76 -27.12 -6.86
CA ILE A 820 22.14 -26.95 -5.55
C ILE A 820 23.21 -26.97 -4.45
N GLY A 821 24.19 -27.86 -4.54
CA GLY A 821 25.27 -28.06 -3.58
C GLY A 821 25.12 -29.38 -2.81
N GLU A 822 26.20 -30.15 -2.76
CA GLU A 822 26.25 -31.51 -2.19
C GLU A 822 25.75 -31.57 -0.74
N LYS A 823 26.21 -30.65 0.10
CA LYS A 823 25.85 -30.60 1.52
C LYS A 823 24.37 -30.35 1.76
N LEU A 824 23.80 -29.37 1.06
CA LEU A 824 22.37 -29.08 1.15
C LEU A 824 21.53 -30.24 0.62
N LEU A 825 21.95 -30.86 -0.48
CA LEU A 825 21.29 -32.05 -1.02
C LEU A 825 21.31 -33.21 -0.02
N LEU A 826 22.42 -33.43 0.67
CA LEU A 826 22.53 -34.44 1.71
C LEU A 826 21.56 -34.17 2.87
N ALA A 827 21.46 -32.92 3.35
CA ALA A 827 20.50 -32.55 4.37
C ALA A 827 19.04 -32.77 3.93
N VAL A 828 18.69 -32.39 2.69
CA VAL A 828 17.36 -32.66 2.14
C VAL A 828 17.07 -34.16 2.14
N LYS A 829 17.96 -34.98 1.58
CA LYS A 829 17.80 -36.44 1.56
C LYS A 829 17.66 -37.03 2.96
N GLY A 830 18.49 -36.60 3.92
CA GLY A 830 18.43 -37.06 5.31
C GLY A 830 17.09 -36.74 5.98
N VAL A 831 16.60 -35.51 5.83
CA VAL A 831 15.28 -35.11 6.34
C VAL A 831 14.18 -35.93 5.70
N ARG A 832 14.15 -36.09 4.36
CA ARG A 832 13.13 -36.92 3.69
C ARG A 832 13.12 -38.37 4.16
N LYS A 833 14.29 -38.98 4.35
CA LYS A 833 14.42 -40.35 4.89
C LYS A 833 13.84 -40.45 6.30
N ALA A 834 14.05 -39.44 7.14
CA ALA A 834 13.47 -39.38 8.47
C ALA A 834 11.94 -39.18 8.44
N GLU A 835 11.40 -38.34 7.55
CA GLU A 835 9.95 -38.20 7.33
C GLU A 835 9.33 -39.55 6.94
N ILE A 836 9.92 -40.25 5.97
CA ILE A 836 9.47 -41.57 5.50
C ILE A 836 9.39 -42.53 6.68
N ASN A 837 10.47 -42.63 7.46
CA ASN A 837 10.53 -43.54 8.59
C ASN A 837 9.45 -43.22 9.63
N TYR A 838 9.33 -41.95 10.04
CA TYR A 838 8.39 -41.53 11.06
C TYR A 838 6.92 -41.81 10.68
N TYR A 839 6.49 -41.38 9.48
CA TYR A 839 5.09 -41.55 9.06
C TYR A 839 4.76 -43.00 8.67
N SER A 840 5.75 -43.80 8.26
CA SER A 840 5.53 -45.24 8.04
C SER A 840 5.20 -45.99 9.33
N GLN A 841 5.78 -45.57 10.46
CA GLN A 841 5.55 -46.15 11.77
C GLN A 841 4.32 -45.55 12.49
N ASN A 842 3.96 -44.31 12.15
CA ASN A 842 2.88 -43.55 12.78
C ASN A 842 1.86 -43.10 11.74
N LYS A 843 1.07 -44.03 11.21
CA LYS A 843 0.18 -43.78 10.07
C LYS A 843 -0.83 -42.64 10.27
N ASP A 844 -1.33 -42.43 11.49
CA ASP A 844 -2.27 -41.34 11.79
C ASP A 844 -1.59 -39.98 12.03
N ALA A 845 -0.26 -39.93 12.14
CA ALA A 845 0.45 -38.69 12.47
C ALA A 845 0.34 -37.62 11.36
N TYR A 846 -0.04 -38.00 10.13
CA TYR A 846 -0.31 -37.02 9.06
C TYR A 846 -1.39 -36.01 9.48
N LYS A 847 -2.34 -36.41 10.34
CA LYS A 847 -3.39 -35.52 10.85
C LYS A 847 -2.82 -34.34 11.63
N ASN A 848 -1.63 -34.47 12.19
CA ASN A 848 -0.96 -33.37 12.90
C ASN A 848 -0.26 -32.38 11.96
N LEU A 849 -0.10 -32.71 10.67
CA LEU A 849 0.53 -31.82 9.69
C LEU A 849 -0.27 -30.52 9.50
N ILE A 850 -1.59 -30.54 9.73
CA ILE A 850 -2.45 -29.35 9.66
C ILE A 850 -2.01 -28.23 10.61
N HIS A 851 -1.24 -28.56 11.65
CA HIS A 851 -0.69 -27.61 12.60
C HIS A 851 0.73 -27.14 12.24
N ARG A 852 1.36 -27.81 11.28
CA ARG A 852 2.77 -27.62 10.90
C ARG A 852 2.92 -26.80 9.63
N TYR A 853 1.98 -26.95 8.69
CA TYR A 853 1.94 -26.25 7.41
C TYR A 853 0.63 -25.50 7.32
#